data_AF-A0A0W0UZQ8-F1
#
_entry.id   AF-A0A0W0UZQ8-F1
#
_cell.length_a   1.000
_cell.length_b   1.000
_cell.length_c   1.000
_cell.angle_alpha   90.00
_cell.angle_beta   90.00
_cell.angle_gamma   90.00
#
_symmetry.space_group_name_H-M   'P 1'
#
loop_
_entity.id
_entity.type
_entity.pdbx_description
1 polymer ?
#
loop_
_entity_poly.entity_id
_entity_poly.type
_entity_poly.pdbx_seq_one_letter_code
_entity_poly.pdbx_strand_id
1 'polypeptide(L)'
;MHTMRKYNSEEALLFAWRQKLATIKTNRESLKTELLNILDAEKSTYLRLSRFSDKRRELLSEEHQQGWSWTANFNWLWNFLSFISFGRFTINPQPGSRLRDALLTPPEINTELITADASSTEALQLDDLQFETALFSEPQKAFQDFHNRSRQLTNAASPTEKGRVIERLEALKLRLSPHDYHHALTQLFEQAPQECLTYYYALYRKENSFDVLTEHDFIECYLMAETFVRLYISPEKEIPSNIESHPFIFAAQELVLILSVLNGNTKIDPIEKMLSEPSFTAAREGVYLEVKEQILTALEQHISPERFNYDSYQTQSKVMEDLYQHIKPKPHPLLMQVTRLIVEVFIRTHYNVIEEKRREWLPGHFNYLTLKFFAEKILGTLPAKFEIDSIEDNNALLAPYNYSSGIHPTYRAAEKHAVAILVSGSFFTGNSLNTARKLCCEHQLSPQEKDWILYRVHSAYPHLIPQLEPLLKRLQIFSSQYLSTWEKASFSGHSPEALIGTIENGIKESQKAPDIDNENKVNTQVLPVFYYLINHCQLNTKQLDVIYNKFLPYFKAHCITGELFQHWQQQIKKHHNELLRFNAKGALFESSELDLLLTENPEIASVLNKDKNPFNRISTLCSKVNLACKGEHIDFAAAQLYARLAVSNFSSLLTDTTKTLTKKEAVTAAIELLKDDLKPYVSKEQYVLWYEKLIDLATSRPSNNEIAFFRTAEDSKQSSDIPSEVKSQNHEL
;
A
#
# COMPACT_ATOMS: atom_id res chain seq x y z
N MET A 1 -22.92 -10.89 38.57
CA MET A 1 -22.21 -9.74 37.98
C MET A 1 -23.09 -9.21 36.87
N HIS A 2 -23.45 -7.94 36.93
CA HIS A 2 -24.16 -7.25 35.84
C HIS A 2 -23.21 -7.16 34.65
N THR A 3 -23.58 -7.70 33.49
CA THR A 3 -22.77 -7.60 32.27
C THR A 3 -23.05 -6.25 31.62
N MET A 4 -22.02 -5.44 31.43
CA MET A 4 -22.15 -4.12 30.83
C MET A 4 -22.78 -4.20 29.43
N ARG A 5 -23.77 -3.33 29.16
CA ARG A 5 -24.41 -3.27 27.83
C ARG A 5 -23.42 -2.72 26.79
N LYS A 6 -23.35 -3.37 25.62
CA LYS A 6 -22.55 -2.91 24.48
C LYS A 6 -23.35 -1.93 23.62
N TYR A 7 -22.69 -0.93 23.05
CA TYR A 7 -23.34 -0.06 22.08
C TYR A 7 -23.53 -0.79 20.74
N ASN A 8 -24.76 -0.88 20.27
CA ASN A 8 -25.11 -1.21 18.88
C ASN A 8 -26.45 -0.52 18.53
N SER A 9 -26.82 -0.52 17.24
CA SER A 9 -28.02 0.18 16.77
C SER A 9 -29.31 -0.31 17.43
N GLU A 10 -29.43 -1.62 17.68
CA GLU A 10 -30.60 -2.21 18.33
C GLU A 10 -30.71 -1.85 19.81
N GLU A 11 -29.60 -1.92 20.55
CA GLU A 11 -29.55 -1.56 21.97
C GLU A 11 -29.79 -0.06 22.18
N ALA A 12 -29.26 0.77 21.28
CA ALA A 12 -29.51 2.21 21.28
C ALA A 12 -30.99 2.52 21.02
N LEU A 13 -31.64 1.78 20.10
CA LEU A 13 -33.08 1.88 19.87
C LEU A 13 -33.90 1.49 21.12
N LEU A 14 -33.55 0.36 21.76
CA LEU A 14 -34.19 -0.09 23.00
C LEU A 14 -34.05 0.94 24.12
N PHE A 15 -32.86 1.53 24.26
CA PHE A 15 -32.58 2.57 25.23
C PHE A 15 -33.40 3.85 24.95
N ALA A 16 -33.44 4.30 23.69
CA ALA A 16 -34.23 5.46 23.29
C ALA A 16 -35.74 5.23 23.53
N TRP A 17 -36.23 4.01 23.28
CA TRP A 17 -37.59 3.62 23.65
C TRP A 17 -37.83 3.68 25.15
N ARG A 18 -36.90 3.19 25.96
CA ARG A 18 -36.99 3.25 27.42
C ARG A 18 -37.10 4.68 27.91
N GLN A 19 -36.23 5.58 27.43
CA GLN A 19 -36.28 7.00 27.80
C GLN A 19 -37.59 7.66 27.37
N LYS A 20 -38.03 7.41 26.14
CA LYS A 20 -39.31 7.92 25.63
C LYS A 20 -40.47 7.44 26.50
N LEU A 21 -40.55 6.14 26.79
CA LEU A 21 -41.62 5.56 27.62
C LEU A 21 -41.59 6.05 29.07
N ALA A 22 -40.41 6.21 29.66
CA ALA A 22 -40.26 6.68 31.04
C ALA A 22 -40.82 8.10 31.24
N THR A 23 -40.57 9.00 30.28
CA THR A 23 -40.96 10.43 30.36
C THR A 23 -42.45 10.69 30.11
N ILE A 24 -43.18 9.73 29.54
CA ILE A 24 -44.61 9.89 29.23
C ILE A 24 -45.45 9.76 30.49
N LYS A 25 -46.35 10.73 30.69
CA LYS A 25 -47.42 10.68 31.69
C LYS A 25 -48.67 10.07 31.06
N THR A 26 -49.12 8.92 31.55
CA THR A 26 -50.28 8.18 31.02
C THR A 26 -51.12 7.58 32.15
N ASN A 27 -52.43 7.43 31.96
CA ASN A 27 -53.29 6.72 32.92
C ASN A 27 -53.16 5.19 32.81
N ARG A 28 -52.37 4.70 31.85
CA ARG A 28 -52.15 3.27 31.57
C ARG A 28 -50.82 2.78 32.14
N GLU A 29 -50.60 3.03 33.42
CA GLU A 29 -49.32 2.74 34.08
C GLU A 29 -48.98 1.24 34.07
N SER A 30 -49.96 0.34 34.12
CA SER A 30 -49.72 -1.11 34.03
C SER A 30 -49.07 -1.53 32.70
N LEU A 31 -49.60 -1.05 31.57
CA LEU A 31 -49.04 -1.32 30.23
C LEU A 31 -47.68 -0.63 30.02
N LYS A 32 -47.53 0.59 30.54
CA LYS A 32 -46.22 1.28 30.54
C LYS A 32 -45.18 0.46 31.29
N THR A 33 -45.54 -0.06 32.46
CA THR A 33 -44.67 -0.90 33.29
C THR A 33 -44.32 -2.21 32.59
N GLU A 34 -45.29 -2.86 31.93
CA GLU A 34 -45.05 -4.07 31.13
C GLU A 34 -44.04 -3.82 30.00
N LEU A 35 -44.20 -2.74 29.24
CA LEU A 35 -43.26 -2.37 28.17
C LEU A 35 -41.86 -2.05 28.72
N LEU A 36 -41.76 -1.30 29.82
CA LEU A 36 -40.47 -1.00 30.46
C LEU A 36 -39.79 -2.30 30.97
N ASN A 37 -40.56 -3.22 31.55
CA ASN A 37 -40.03 -4.52 31.97
C ASN A 37 -39.50 -5.36 30.80
N ILE A 38 -40.10 -5.27 29.62
CA ILE A 38 -39.58 -5.93 28.40
C ILE A 38 -38.22 -5.32 28.00
N LEU A 39 -38.10 -3.99 28.05
CA LEU A 39 -36.88 -3.27 27.69
C LEU A 39 -35.73 -3.49 28.70
N ASP A 40 -36.07 -3.66 29.98
CA ASP A 40 -35.13 -3.81 31.09
C ASP A 40 -34.76 -5.27 31.40
N ALA A 41 -35.39 -6.24 30.75
CA ALA A 41 -35.12 -7.66 30.98
C ALA A 41 -33.65 -8.03 30.72
N GLU A 42 -33.06 -8.88 31.57
CA GLU A 42 -31.73 -9.48 31.32
C GLU A 42 -31.82 -10.59 30.25
N LYS A 43 -32.08 -10.19 29.00
CA LYS A 43 -32.16 -11.07 27.82
C LYS A 43 -31.35 -10.49 26.67
N SER A 44 -31.04 -11.30 25.66
CA SER A 44 -30.34 -10.83 24.46
C SER A 44 -31.08 -9.67 23.81
N THR A 45 -30.33 -8.72 23.22
CA THR A 45 -30.85 -7.53 22.55
C THR A 45 -31.93 -7.88 21.52
N TYR A 46 -31.65 -8.87 20.66
CA TYR A 46 -32.62 -9.39 19.69
C TYR A 46 -33.95 -9.84 20.33
N LEU A 47 -33.90 -10.63 21.41
CA LEU A 47 -35.12 -11.11 22.07
C LEU A 47 -35.91 -9.98 22.72
N ARG A 48 -35.21 -9.00 23.31
CA ARG A 48 -35.86 -7.80 23.86
C ARG A 48 -36.53 -6.98 22.76
N LEU A 49 -35.81 -6.71 21.67
CA LEU A 49 -36.31 -5.94 20.54
C LEU A 49 -37.48 -6.63 19.84
N SER A 50 -37.42 -7.94 19.63
CA SER A 50 -38.51 -8.74 19.07
C SER A 50 -39.74 -8.67 19.97
N ARG A 51 -39.61 -8.98 21.27
CA ARG A 51 -40.74 -8.94 22.22
C ARG A 51 -41.35 -7.55 22.34
N PHE A 52 -40.51 -6.52 22.39
CA PHE A 52 -40.97 -5.15 22.43
C PHE A 52 -41.72 -4.79 21.14
N SER A 53 -41.20 -5.18 19.99
CA SER A 53 -41.82 -4.93 18.68
C SER A 53 -43.14 -5.67 18.54
N ASP A 54 -43.24 -6.91 19.01
CA ASP A 54 -44.47 -7.70 19.01
C ASP A 54 -45.50 -7.09 19.93
N LYS A 55 -45.11 -6.69 21.15
CA LYS A 55 -46.03 -6.02 22.08
C LYS A 55 -46.47 -4.67 21.55
N ARG A 56 -45.55 -3.88 20.99
CA ARG A 56 -45.86 -2.62 20.31
C ARG A 56 -46.86 -2.83 19.17
N ARG A 57 -46.67 -3.86 18.34
CA ARG A 57 -47.57 -4.19 17.22
C ARG A 57 -48.95 -4.62 17.73
N GLU A 58 -49.00 -5.44 18.76
CA GLU A 58 -50.24 -5.82 19.45
C GLU A 58 -50.97 -4.57 19.95
N LEU A 59 -50.29 -3.69 20.69
CA LEU A 59 -50.87 -2.45 21.24
C LEU A 59 -51.32 -1.45 20.17
N LEU A 60 -50.65 -1.43 19.01
CA LEU A 60 -50.97 -0.56 17.89
C LEU A 60 -52.02 -1.15 16.93
N SER A 61 -52.32 -2.44 17.03
CA SER A 61 -53.30 -3.11 16.16
C SER A 61 -54.72 -2.54 16.32
N GLU A 62 -55.57 -2.84 15.34
CA GLU A 62 -56.99 -2.44 15.37
C GLU A 62 -57.83 -3.28 16.38
N GLU A 63 -57.27 -4.39 16.86
CA GLU A 63 -57.94 -5.36 17.73
C GLU A 63 -57.70 -5.08 19.22
N HIS A 64 -56.63 -4.36 19.59
CA HIS A 64 -56.27 -4.15 20.98
C HIS A 64 -57.09 -3.04 21.66
N GLN A 65 -57.91 -3.44 22.65
CA GLN A 65 -58.75 -2.58 23.50
C GLN A 65 -59.41 -1.42 22.73
N GLN A 66 -60.44 -1.73 21.94
CA GLN A 66 -61.34 -0.80 21.24
C GLN A 66 -62.17 0.12 22.18
N GLY A 67 -61.59 0.55 23.29
CA GLY A 67 -62.17 1.52 24.21
C GLY A 67 -61.92 2.93 23.72
N TRP A 68 -62.89 3.82 23.98
CA TRP A 68 -62.89 5.24 23.61
C TRP A 68 -61.71 6.04 24.17
N SER A 69 -60.94 5.44 25.09
CA SER A 69 -59.74 6.00 25.74
C SER A 69 -58.41 5.60 25.09
N TRP A 70 -58.37 4.65 24.14
CA TRP A 70 -57.13 4.16 23.54
C TRP A 70 -56.78 4.90 22.25
N THR A 71 -57.73 5.02 21.32
CA THR A 71 -57.63 5.81 20.09
C THR A 71 -58.27 7.18 20.26
N ALA A 72 -57.68 8.20 19.63
CA ALA A 72 -58.29 9.53 19.58
C ALA A 72 -59.53 9.45 18.68
N ASN A 73 -60.71 9.76 19.23
CA ASN A 73 -61.96 9.72 18.47
C ASN A 73 -62.40 11.14 18.11
N PHE A 74 -63.02 11.27 16.93
CA PHE A 74 -63.64 12.51 16.46
C PHE A 74 -62.71 13.75 16.46
N ASN A 75 -61.39 13.56 16.33
CA ASN A 75 -60.42 14.68 16.24
C ASN A 75 -60.82 15.71 15.18
N TRP A 76 -61.34 15.26 14.03
CA TRP A 76 -61.84 16.14 12.97
C TRP A 76 -63.06 16.97 13.42
N LEU A 77 -63.98 16.38 14.18
CA LEU A 77 -65.18 17.05 14.71
C LEU A 77 -64.78 18.09 15.75
N TRP A 78 -63.83 17.78 16.63
CA TRP A 78 -63.35 18.73 17.63
C TRP A 78 -62.50 19.84 17.02
N ASN A 79 -61.71 19.55 16.00
CA ASN A 79 -61.01 20.58 15.22
C ASN A 79 -62.00 21.49 14.48
N PHE A 80 -63.07 20.92 13.92
CA PHE A 80 -64.17 21.66 13.29
C PHE A 80 -64.96 22.51 14.29
N LEU A 81 -65.28 21.97 15.46
CA LEU A 81 -65.94 22.70 16.55
C LEU A 81 -65.04 23.79 17.13
N SER A 82 -63.74 23.55 17.26
CA SER A 82 -62.74 24.55 17.66
C SER A 82 -62.70 25.71 16.65
N PHE A 83 -62.68 25.38 15.35
CA PHE A 83 -62.70 26.35 14.27
C PHE A 83 -63.99 27.20 14.24
N ILE A 84 -65.17 26.58 14.35
CA ILE A 84 -66.47 27.28 14.31
C ILE A 84 -66.77 28.03 15.61
N SER A 85 -66.26 27.57 16.74
CA SER A 85 -66.43 28.24 18.03
C SER A 85 -65.42 29.35 18.29
N PHE A 86 -64.61 29.74 17.29
CA PHE A 86 -63.52 30.70 17.43
C PHE A 86 -62.59 30.39 18.61
N GLY A 87 -62.23 29.11 18.79
CA GLY A 87 -61.31 28.65 19.83
C GLY A 87 -61.91 28.56 21.24
N ARG A 88 -63.23 28.63 21.42
CA ARG A 88 -63.86 28.40 22.74
C ARG A 88 -63.85 26.94 23.18
N PHE A 89 -63.81 25.99 22.23
CA PHE A 89 -63.67 24.55 22.50
C PHE A 89 -62.36 24.02 21.91
N THR A 90 -61.24 24.30 22.59
CA THR A 90 -59.88 23.94 22.11
C THR A 90 -59.38 22.56 22.56
N ILE A 91 -60.08 21.90 23.48
CA ILE A 91 -59.60 20.66 24.09
C ILE A 91 -60.53 19.53 23.66
N ASN A 92 -60.01 18.60 22.84
CA ASN A 92 -60.70 17.33 22.61
C ASN A 92 -60.83 16.61 23.96
N PRO A 93 -62.06 16.34 24.47
CA PRO A 93 -62.26 15.61 25.72
C PRO A 93 -61.79 14.14 25.65
N GLN A 94 -61.49 13.65 24.45
CA GLN A 94 -61.10 12.27 24.15
C GLN A 94 -59.84 12.22 23.27
N PRO A 95 -58.68 12.72 23.77
CA PRO A 95 -57.46 12.82 23.00
C PRO A 95 -56.80 11.46 22.70
N GLY A 96 -57.35 10.35 23.18
CA GLY A 96 -56.75 9.03 23.09
C GLY A 96 -55.66 8.78 24.14
N SER A 97 -54.98 7.64 24.03
CA SER A 97 -53.91 7.25 24.95
C SER A 97 -52.60 7.89 24.54
N ARG A 98 -52.02 8.73 25.41
CA ARG A 98 -50.65 9.27 25.23
C ARG A 98 -49.59 8.19 25.07
N LEU A 99 -49.82 6.99 25.63
CA LEU A 99 -48.95 5.84 25.44
C LEU A 99 -49.01 5.31 24.01
N ARG A 100 -50.21 5.30 23.39
CA ARG A 100 -50.37 4.90 21.98
C ARG A 100 -49.65 5.89 21.06
N ASP A 101 -49.85 7.19 21.28
CA ASP A 101 -49.21 8.25 20.48
C ASP A 101 -47.69 8.13 20.51
N ALA A 102 -47.13 7.87 21.68
CA ALA A 102 -45.70 7.67 21.82
C ALA A 102 -45.16 6.43 21.10
N LEU A 103 -45.92 5.35 21.08
CA LEU A 103 -45.54 4.10 20.40
C LEU A 103 -45.62 4.23 18.87
N LEU A 104 -46.42 5.16 18.33
CA LEU A 104 -46.54 5.36 16.87
C LEU A 104 -45.22 5.79 16.25
N THR A 105 -44.61 6.85 16.78
CA THR A 105 -43.36 7.40 16.24
C THR A 105 -42.15 6.71 16.89
N PRO A 106 -41.22 6.08 16.16
CA PRO A 106 -39.98 5.61 16.73
C PRO A 106 -39.13 6.78 17.26
N PRO A 107 -38.37 6.61 18.35
CA PRO A 107 -37.43 7.62 18.82
C PRO A 107 -36.23 7.73 17.85
N GLU A 108 -35.66 8.92 17.76
CA GLU A 108 -34.40 9.13 17.05
C GLU A 108 -33.24 8.53 17.85
N ILE A 109 -32.28 7.95 17.15
CA ILE A 109 -31.08 7.36 17.74
C ILE A 109 -29.89 8.24 17.34
N ASN A 110 -29.11 8.69 18.32
CA ASN A 110 -27.84 9.32 18.03
C ASN A 110 -26.88 8.26 17.47
N THR A 111 -26.45 8.39 16.21
CA THR A 111 -25.47 7.48 15.57
C THR A 111 -24.12 8.15 15.29
N GLU A 112 -23.88 9.36 15.80
CA GLU A 112 -22.67 10.13 15.49
C GLU A 112 -21.41 9.53 16.10
N LEU A 113 -20.33 9.39 15.33
CA LEU A 113 -19.07 8.90 15.91
C LEU A 113 -18.50 9.91 16.91
N ILE A 114 -17.83 9.39 17.95
CA ILE A 114 -17.15 10.22 18.94
C ILE A 114 -15.89 10.79 18.31
N THR A 115 -15.67 12.09 18.44
CA THR A 115 -14.42 12.76 18.06
C THR A 115 -13.51 12.90 19.28
N ALA A 116 -12.28 12.38 19.21
CA ALA A 116 -11.34 12.35 20.33
C ALA A 116 -10.83 13.72 20.81
N ASP A 117 -11.02 14.79 20.01
CA ASP A 117 -10.49 16.13 20.28
C ASP A 117 -11.16 16.88 21.45
N ALA A 118 -12.29 16.39 21.97
CA ALA A 118 -13.00 17.00 23.08
C ALA A 118 -12.44 16.55 24.45
N SER A 119 -11.16 16.83 24.71
CA SER A 119 -10.55 16.56 26.02
C SER A 119 -10.80 17.72 27.00
N SER A 120 -11.91 17.64 27.74
CA SER A 120 -12.06 18.42 28.97
C SER A 120 -11.19 17.80 30.08
N THR A 121 -10.48 18.64 30.83
CA THR A 121 -9.56 18.26 31.92
C THR A 121 -10.27 17.94 33.24
N GLU A 122 -11.61 17.86 33.24
CA GLU A 122 -12.36 17.55 34.45
C GLU A 122 -12.29 16.06 34.77
N ALA A 123 -11.96 15.73 36.03
CA ALA A 123 -11.89 14.38 36.54
C ALA A 123 -13.31 13.78 36.65
N LEU A 124 -13.83 13.33 35.51
CA LEU A 124 -15.11 12.63 35.43
C LEU A 124 -14.90 11.16 35.84
N GLN A 125 -15.66 10.70 36.84
CA GLN A 125 -15.74 9.29 37.23
C GLN A 125 -17.22 8.88 37.27
N LEU A 126 -17.62 8.05 36.31
CA LEU A 126 -18.95 7.47 36.22
C LEU A 126 -18.98 6.09 36.87
N ASP A 127 -20.01 5.80 37.68
CA ASP A 127 -20.34 4.43 38.04
C ASP A 127 -20.84 3.62 36.82
N ASP A 128 -21.09 2.32 36.97
CA ASP A 128 -21.45 1.46 35.83
C ASP A 128 -22.82 1.83 35.23
N LEU A 129 -23.79 2.25 36.04
CA LEU A 129 -25.11 2.65 35.56
C LEU A 129 -25.06 4.01 34.85
N GLN A 130 -24.29 4.94 35.39
CA GLN A 130 -24.02 6.25 34.81
C GLN A 130 -23.26 6.11 33.49
N PHE A 131 -22.29 5.20 33.42
CA PHE A 131 -21.55 4.90 32.20
C PHE A 131 -22.47 4.29 31.13
N GLU A 132 -23.27 3.28 31.46
CA GLU A 132 -24.24 2.69 30.53
C GLU A 132 -25.24 3.73 30.02
N THR A 133 -25.70 4.63 30.90
CA THR A 133 -26.60 5.71 30.50
C THR A 133 -25.88 6.68 29.54
N ALA A 134 -24.65 7.08 29.88
CA ALA A 134 -23.84 7.98 29.05
C ALA A 134 -23.49 7.34 27.70
N LEU A 135 -23.27 6.02 27.62
CA LEU A 135 -22.95 5.30 26.40
C LEU A 135 -23.94 5.57 25.26
N PHE A 136 -25.23 5.72 25.59
CA PHE A 136 -26.29 5.96 24.62
C PHE A 136 -26.76 7.42 24.56
N SER A 137 -26.71 8.16 25.68
CA SER A 137 -27.22 9.54 25.76
C SER A 137 -26.16 10.63 25.58
N GLU A 138 -24.95 10.42 26.10
CA GLU A 138 -23.84 11.36 26.06
C GLU A 138 -22.51 10.61 25.77
N PRO A 139 -22.30 10.05 24.57
CA PRO A 139 -21.19 9.11 24.30
C PRO A 139 -19.81 9.73 24.48
N GLN A 140 -19.67 11.05 24.27
CA GLN A 140 -18.45 11.80 24.56
C GLN A 140 -18.08 11.74 26.05
N LYS A 141 -19.08 11.82 26.94
CA LYS A 141 -18.90 11.74 28.39
C LYS A 141 -18.46 10.33 28.83
N ALA A 142 -19.04 9.30 28.21
CA ALA A 142 -18.58 7.92 28.43
C ALA A 142 -17.13 7.73 27.97
N PHE A 143 -16.75 8.27 26.82
CA PHE A 143 -15.37 8.20 26.34
C PHE A 143 -14.37 8.99 27.20
N GLN A 144 -14.76 10.17 27.72
CA GLN A 144 -13.95 10.94 28.67
C GLN A 144 -13.69 10.17 29.98
N ASP A 145 -14.72 9.51 30.54
CA ASP A 145 -14.56 8.65 31.72
C ASP A 145 -13.60 7.47 31.41
N PHE A 146 -13.79 6.79 30.27
CA PHE A 146 -12.87 5.75 29.83
C PHE A 146 -11.43 6.27 29.74
N HIS A 147 -11.21 7.41 29.07
CA HIS A 147 -9.88 7.99 28.88
C HIS A 147 -9.23 8.36 30.22
N ASN A 148 -9.98 8.95 31.15
CA ASN A 148 -9.49 9.29 32.48
C ASN A 148 -9.07 8.04 33.26
N ARG A 149 -9.87 6.96 33.22
CA ARG A 149 -9.57 5.70 33.89
C ARG A 149 -8.37 4.98 33.27
N SER A 150 -8.28 4.94 31.94
CA SER A 150 -7.13 4.36 31.24
C SER A 150 -5.83 5.11 31.56
N ARG A 151 -5.84 6.45 31.66
CA ARG A 151 -4.67 7.21 32.10
C ARG A 151 -4.29 6.94 33.56
N GLN A 152 -5.26 6.66 34.42
CA GLN A 152 -5.04 6.36 35.84
C GLN A 152 -4.66 4.89 36.08
N LEU A 153 -4.79 4.03 35.07
CA LEU A 153 -4.45 2.62 35.17
C LEU A 153 -2.94 2.46 35.38
N THR A 154 -2.56 1.91 36.52
CA THR A 154 -1.16 1.59 36.85
C THR A 154 -0.93 0.08 36.77
N ASN A 155 0.32 -0.35 36.63
CA ASN A 155 0.67 -1.77 36.64
C ASN A 155 0.23 -2.48 37.95
N ALA A 156 0.09 -1.73 39.04
CA ALA A 156 -0.36 -2.22 40.35
C ALA A 156 -1.89 -2.27 40.50
N ALA A 157 -2.66 -1.80 39.51
CA ALA A 157 -4.11 -1.88 39.53
C ALA A 157 -4.58 -3.34 39.60
N SER A 158 -5.71 -3.57 40.29
CA SER A 158 -6.26 -4.92 40.44
C SER A 158 -6.73 -5.46 39.08
N PRO A 159 -6.69 -6.79 38.84
CA PRO A 159 -7.22 -7.40 37.62
C PRO A 159 -8.68 -7.03 37.36
N THR A 160 -9.48 -6.86 38.42
CA THR A 160 -10.89 -6.42 38.32
C THR A 160 -11.02 -4.99 37.82
N GLU A 161 -10.15 -4.08 38.25
CA GLU A 161 -10.16 -2.69 37.79
C GLU A 161 -9.74 -2.59 36.32
N LYS A 162 -8.67 -3.29 35.94
CA LYS A 162 -8.24 -3.41 34.55
C LYS A 162 -9.35 -4.00 33.67
N GLY A 163 -9.99 -5.08 34.12
CA GLY A 163 -11.13 -5.70 33.45
C GLY A 163 -12.28 -4.72 33.19
N ARG A 164 -12.63 -3.87 34.18
CA ARG A 164 -13.67 -2.85 34.00
C ARG A 164 -13.32 -1.81 32.95
N VAL A 165 -12.06 -1.37 32.87
CA VAL A 165 -11.63 -0.40 31.85
C VAL A 165 -11.68 -1.02 30.46
N ILE A 166 -11.28 -2.28 30.33
CA ILE A 166 -11.37 -3.05 29.08
C ILE A 166 -12.83 -3.21 28.64
N GLU A 167 -13.72 -3.61 29.55
CA GLU A 167 -15.17 -3.73 29.28
C GLU A 167 -15.79 -2.41 28.80
N ARG A 168 -15.37 -1.28 29.37
CA ARG A 168 -15.84 0.06 28.97
C ARG A 168 -15.39 0.44 27.56
N LEU A 169 -14.15 0.13 27.18
CA LEU A 169 -13.68 0.35 25.80
C LEU A 169 -14.46 -0.52 24.80
N GLU A 170 -14.65 -1.79 25.14
CA GLU A 170 -15.42 -2.71 24.29
C GLU A 170 -16.88 -2.26 24.13
N ALA A 171 -17.50 -1.73 25.19
CA ALA A 171 -18.84 -1.17 25.11
C ALA A 171 -18.90 0.05 24.15
N LEU A 172 -17.81 0.81 24.03
CA LEU A 172 -17.65 1.97 23.15
C LEU A 172 -17.19 1.64 21.73
N LYS A 173 -16.79 0.39 21.44
CA LYS A 173 -16.20 -0.06 20.16
C LYS A 173 -16.89 0.54 18.92
N LEU A 174 -18.21 0.40 18.83
CA LEU A 174 -19.00 0.87 17.67
C LEU A 174 -19.33 2.38 17.67
N ARG A 175 -18.91 3.13 18.69
CA ARG A 175 -18.98 4.60 18.74
C ARG A 175 -17.67 5.27 18.34
N LEU A 176 -16.59 4.51 18.31
CA LEU A 176 -15.25 4.98 17.98
C LEU A 176 -14.94 4.68 16.52
N SER A 177 -14.23 5.61 15.88
CA SER A 177 -13.60 5.29 14.61
C SER A 177 -12.60 4.13 14.83
N PRO A 178 -12.34 3.29 13.81
CA PRO A 178 -11.33 2.24 13.90
C PRO A 178 -9.96 2.77 14.34
N HIS A 179 -9.62 4.00 13.94
CA HIS A 179 -8.38 4.67 14.35
C HIS A 179 -8.35 5.00 15.84
N ASP A 180 -9.40 5.66 16.37
CA ASP A 180 -9.47 6.02 17.79
C ASP A 180 -9.54 4.78 18.68
N TYR A 181 -10.27 3.76 18.23
CA TYR A 181 -10.34 2.46 18.91
C TYR A 181 -8.98 1.78 18.96
N HIS A 182 -8.25 1.74 17.84
CA HIS A 182 -6.90 1.19 17.79
C HIS A 182 -5.97 1.89 18.80
N HIS A 183 -5.93 3.23 18.80
CA HIS A 183 -5.10 3.97 19.73
C HIS A 183 -5.45 3.69 21.20
N ALA A 184 -6.75 3.71 21.55
CA ALA A 184 -7.21 3.40 22.90
C ALA A 184 -6.90 1.95 23.32
N LEU A 185 -7.08 1.00 22.41
CA LEU A 185 -6.86 -0.42 22.69
C LEU A 185 -5.38 -0.75 22.83
N THR A 186 -4.51 -0.17 21.99
CA THR A 186 -3.06 -0.31 22.10
C THR A 186 -2.55 0.13 23.47
N GLN A 187 -3.03 1.27 23.98
CA GLN A 187 -2.67 1.73 25.34
C GLN A 187 -3.07 0.71 26.42
N LEU A 188 -4.23 0.07 26.31
CA LEU A 188 -4.64 -0.97 27.26
C LEU A 188 -3.79 -2.23 27.14
N PHE A 189 -3.42 -2.67 25.93
CA PHE A 189 -2.53 -3.82 25.73
C PHE A 189 -1.10 -3.55 26.21
N GLU A 190 -0.66 -2.31 26.30
CA GLU A 190 0.61 -1.93 26.93
C GLU A 190 0.53 -1.97 28.46
N GLN A 191 -0.56 -1.46 29.05
CA GLN A 191 -0.75 -1.36 30.51
C GLN A 191 -1.22 -2.66 31.17
N ALA A 192 -2.01 -3.46 30.47
CA ALA A 192 -2.71 -4.65 30.98
C ALA A 192 -2.73 -5.79 29.93
N PRO A 193 -1.56 -6.26 29.46
CA PRO A 193 -1.47 -7.21 28.35
C PRO A 193 -2.17 -8.54 28.62
N GLN A 194 -2.02 -9.10 29.82
CA GLN A 194 -2.61 -10.39 30.17
C GLN A 194 -4.13 -10.28 30.29
N GLU A 195 -4.64 -9.24 30.96
CA GLU A 195 -6.07 -9.02 31.13
C GLU A 195 -6.74 -8.72 29.78
N CYS A 196 -6.10 -7.96 28.89
CA CYS A 196 -6.57 -7.74 27.52
C CYS A 196 -6.62 -9.05 26.73
N LEU A 197 -5.56 -9.86 26.77
CA LEU A 197 -5.55 -11.17 26.11
C LEU A 197 -6.68 -12.06 26.62
N THR A 198 -6.87 -12.18 27.94
CA THR A 198 -7.95 -12.99 28.52
C THR A 198 -9.32 -12.52 28.05
N TYR A 199 -9.57 -11.21 28.07
CA TYR A 199 -10.87 -10.64 27.70
C TYR A 199 -11.18 -10.80 26.21
N TYR A 200 -10.28 -10.33 25.33
CA TYR A 200 -10.52 -10.36 23.88
C TYR A 200 -10.45 -11.77 23.30
N TYR A 201 -9.66 -12.67 23.90
CA TYR A 201 -9.67 -14.08 23.49
C TYR A 201 -11.01 -14.76 23.82
N ALA A 202 -11.60 -14.47 24.99
CA ALA A 202 -12.93 -14.98 25.34
C ALA A 202 -14.02 -14.45 24.39
N LEU A 203 -13.92 -13.19 23.95
CA LEU A 203 -14.81 -12.63 22.92
C LEU A 203 -14.62 -13.32 21.57
N TYR A 204 -13.38 -13.45 21.12
CA TYR A 204 -13.01 -14.13 19.88
C TYR A 204 -13.58 -15.56 19.80
N ARG A 205 -13.55 -16.29 20.91
CA ARG A 205 -14.13 -17.64 21.02
C ARG A 205 -15.65 -17.66 20.94
N LYS A 206 -16.31 -16.70 21.59
CA LYS A 206 -17.77 -16.64 21.68
C LYS A 206 -18.43 -16.28 20.35
N GLU A 207 -17.80 -15.40 19.58
CA GLU A 207 -18.38 -14.85 18.36
C GLU A 207 -18.30 -15.82 17.17
N ASN A 208 -17.33 -16.75 17.19
CA ASN A 208 -17.23 -17.92 16.31
C ASN A 208 -17.36 -17.62 14.78
N SER A 209 -17.24 -16.36 14.38
CA SER A 209 -17.40 -15.88 13.00
C SER A 209 -16.04 -15.61 12.36
N PHE A 210 -15.30 -16.67 12.05
CA PHE A 210 -13.97 -16.56 11.42
C PHE A 210 -14.01 -16.08 9.96
N ASP A 211 -15.19 -15.94 9.36
CA ASP A 211 -15.34 -15.75 7.92
C ASP A 211 -15.35 -14.28 7.47
N VAL A 212 -15.74 -13.33 8.34
CA VAL A 212 -15.69 -11.88 8.03
C VAL A 212 -15.30 -11.10 9.29
N LEU A 213 -14.05 -10.65 9.36
CA LEU A 213 -13.61 -9.71 10.38
C LEU A 213 -14.03 -8.29 10.01
N THR A 214 -14.56 -7.52 10.96
CA THR A 214 -14.64 -6.07 10.83
C THR A 214 -13.26 -5.42 11.03
N GLU A 215 -13.16 -4.11 10.78
CA GLU A 215 -11.91 -3.37 11.03
C GLU A 215 -11.49 -3.44 12.51
N HIS A 216 -12.44 -3.30 13.43
CA HIS A 216 -12.18 -3.42 14.86
C HIS A 216 -11.76 -4.84 15.26
N ASP A 217 -12.43 -5.87 14.75
CA ASP A 217 -12.07 -7.28 15.05
C ASP A 217 -10.66 -7.61 14.53
N PHE A 218 -10.27 -7.03 13.40
CA PHE A 218 -8.91 -7.17 12.88
C PHE A 218 -7.88 -6.51 13.81
N ILE A 219 -8.16 -5.30 14.31
CA ILE A 219 -7.29 -4.61 15.29
C ILE A 219 -7.13 -5.47 16.55
N GLU A 220 -8.23 -5.99 17.09
CA GLU A 220 -8.21 -6.87 18.27
C GLU A 220 -7.39 -8.14 18.02
N CYS A 221 -7.62 -8.82 16.90
CA CYS A 221 -6.87 -10.01 16.52
C CYS A 221 -5.38 -9.72 16.35
N TYR A 222 -5.04 -8.58 15.78
CA TYR A 222 -3.67 -8.15 15.58
C TYR A 222 -2.96 -7.88 16.92
N LEU A 223 -3.58 -7.10 17.81
CA LEU A 223 -3.02 -6.77 19.13
C LEU A 223 -2.90 -8.00 20.04
N MET A 224 -3.87 -8.92 19.95
CA MET A 224 -3.75 -10.24 20.60
C MET A 224 -2.54 -10.99 20.06
N ALA A 225 -2.39 -11.10 18.74
CA ALA A 225 -1.28 -11.80 18.12
C ALA A 225 0.08 -11.22 18.53
N GLU A 226 0.22 -9.89 18.48
CA GLU A 226 1.41 -9.17 18.92
C GLU A 226 1.73 -9.46 20.38
N THR A 227 0.72 -9.39 21.26
CA THR A 227 0.91 -9.63 22.69
C THR A 227 1.26 -11.09 22.98
N PHE A 228 0.67 -12.06 22.26
CA PHE A 228 1.08 -13.45 22.37
C PHE A 228 2.55 -13.66 22.00
N VAL A 229 3.01 -13.08 20.88
CA VAL A 229 4.42 -13.18 20.46
C VAL A 229 5.34 -12.52 21.49
N ARG A 230 4.98 -11.33 21.98
CA ARG A 230 5.74 -10.58 22.99
C ARG A 230 5.88 -11.34 24.31
N LEU A 231 4.80 -11.90 24.84
CA LEU A 231 4.81 -12.56 26.15
C LEU A 231 5.39 -13.98 26.10
N TYR A 232 5.10 -14.74 25.04
CA TYR A 232 5.37 -16.18 25.00
C TYR A 232 6.49 -16.59 24.07
N ILE A 233 6.93 -15.76 23.13
CA ILE A 233 7.99 -16.12 22.17
C ILE A 233 9.24 -15.30 22.41
N SER A 234 9.15 -13.98 22.32
CA SER A 234 10.29 -13.08 22.46
C SER A 234 10.14 -12.16 23.67
N PRO A 235 10.12 -12.70 24.91
CA PRO A 235 10.22 -11.85 26.07
C PRO A 235 11.55 -11.10 25.99
N GLU A 236 11.58 -9.81 26.31
CA GLU A 236 12.76 -8.95 26.34
C GLU A 236 13.87 -9.54 27.25
N LYS A 237 14.61 -10.52 26.74
CA LYS A 237 15.67 -11.24 27.44
C LYS A 237 16.87 -11.37 26.51
N GLU A 238 18.01 -10.92 27.00
CA GLU A 238 19.30 -11.17 26.36
C GLU A 238 19.50 -12.69 26.25
N ILE A 239 19.74 -13.20 25.03
CA ILE A 239 20.06 -14.61 24.80
C ILE A 239 21.56 -14.79 25.07
N PRO A 240 21.96 -15.60 26.06
CA PRO A 240 23.37 -15.90 26.31
C PRO A 240 24.05 -16.53 25.09
N SER A 241 25.32 -16.19 24.86
CA SER A 241 26.09 -16.63 23.69
C SER A 241 26.24 -18.16 23.60
N ASN A 242 26.12 -18.88 24.72
CA ASN A 242 26.30 -20.33 24.84
C ASN A 242 25.06 -21.18 24.46
N ILE A 243 23.93 -20.59 24.08
CA ILE A 243 22.75 -21.35 23.65
C ILE A 243 22.85 -21.63 22.13
N GLU A 244 22.94 -22.92 21.77
CA GLU A 244 23.14 -23.44 20.39
C GLU A 244 21.91 -23.30 19.47
N SER A 245 20.72 -23.08 20.02
CA SER A 245 19.50 -22.82 19.26
C SER A 245 18.75 -21.65 19.85
N HIS A 246 18.22 -20.78 19.00
CA HIS A 246 17.45 -19.63 19.48
C HIS A 246 16.23 -20.12 20.29
N PRO A 247 16.11 -19.78 21.60
CA PRO A 247 15.04 -20.28 22.48
C PRO A 247 13.64 -19.92 21.97
N PHE A 248 13.55 -18.92 21.09
CA PHE A 248 12.31 -18.45 20.48
C PHE A 248 11.76 -19.41 19.40
N ILE A 249 12.57 -20.28 18.78
CA ILE A 249 12.10 -21.21 17.74
C ILE A 249 11.18 -22.26 18.34
N PHE A 250 11.59 -22.91 19.42
CA PHE A 250 10.76 -23.90 20.11
C PHE A 250 9.51 -23.26 20.71
N ALA A 251 9.66 -22.09 21.33
CA ALA A 251 8.54 -21.31 21.84
C ALA A 251 7.49 -20.98 20.75
N ALA A 252 7.96 -20.64 19.55
CA ALA A 252 7.11 -20.37 18.41
C ALA A 252 6.37 -21.61 17.92
N GLN A 253 7.04 -22.74 17.82
CA GLN A 253 6.42 -24.01 17.44
C GLN A 253 5.36 -24.45 18.46
N GLU A 254 5.66 -24.33 19.75
CA GLU A 254 4.73 -24.64 20.84
C GLU A 254 3.47 -23.77 20.75
N LEU A 255 3.62 -22.44 20.62
CA LEU A 255 2.49 -21.54 20.51
C LEU A 255 1.63 -21.82 19.27
N VAL A 256 2.27 -22.07 18.11
CA VAL A 256 1.56 -22.42 16.86
C VAL A 256 0.78 -23.72 17.02
N LEU A 257 1.35 -24.74 17.68
CA LEU A 257 0.66 -26.00 17.94
C LEU A 257 -0.53 -25.81 18.88
N ILE A 258 -0.38 -25.04 19.96
CA ILE A 258 -1.47 -24.70 20.87
C ILE A 258 -2.63 -24.01 20.12
N LEU A 259 -2.31 -23.02 19.29
CA LEU A 259 -3.31 -22.30 18.48
C LEU A 259 -3.94 -23.18 17.39
N SER A 260 -3.23 -24.18 16.87
CA SER A 260 -3.74 -25.07 15.82
C SER A 260 -4.84 -26.02 16.31
N VAL A 261 -4.98 -26.21 17.62
CA VAL A 261 -5.91 -27.18 18.24
C VAL A 261 -7.18 -26.51 18.80
N LEU A 262 -7.38 -25.21 18.57
CA LEU A 262 -8.47 -24.40 19.14
C LEU A 262 -9.91 -24.89 18.87
N ASN A 263 -10.12 -25.84 17.96
CA ASN A 263 -11.44 -26.41 17.64
C ASN A 263 -11.64 -27.87 18.09
N GLY A 264 -10.74 -28.42 18.90
CA GLY A 264 -10.89 -29.78 19.44
C GLY A 264 -12.00 -29.87 20.49
N ASN A 265 -12.64 -31.04 20.63
CA ASN A 265 -13.56 -31.40 21.72
C ASN A 265 -12.83 -31.49 23.08
N THR A 266 -12.05 -30.48 23.45
CA THR A 266 -11.31 -30.44 24.71
C THR A 266 -12.22 -29.91 25.81
N LYS A 267 -12.13 -30.50 27.00
CA LYS A 267 -12.89 -30.04 28.18
C LYS A 267 -12.44 -28.67 28.68
N ILE A 268 -11.21 -28.27 28.36
CA ILE A 268 -10.58 -27.02 28.77
C ILE A 268 -9.86 -26.44 27.54
N ASP A 269 -10.02 -25.15 27.30
CA ASP A 269 -9.35 -24.43 26.23
C ASP A 269 -7.86 -24.23 26.57
N PRO A 270 -6.92 -24.67 25.72
CA PRO A 270 -5.49 -24.57 26.01
C PRO A 270 -5.00 -23.12 26.23
N ILE A 271 -5.56 -22.15 25.51
CA ILE A 271 -5.17 -20.75 25.63
C ILE A 271 -5.74 -20.15 26.91
N GLU A 272 -6.99 -20.44 27.29
CA GLU A 272 -7.54 -19.99 28.58
C GLU A 272 -6.69 -20.50 29.75
N LYS A 273 -6.27 -21.77 29.69
CA LYS A 273 -5.35 -22.34 30.70
C LYS A 273 -4.01 -21.59 30.71
N MET A 274 -3.41 -21.37 29.54
CA MET A 274 -2.14 -20.66 29.40
C MET A 274 -2.20 -19.22 29.93
N LEU A 275 -3.35 -18.54 29.78
CA LEU A 275 -3.58 -17.18 30.25
C LEU A 275 -3.90 -17.10 31.75
N SER A 276 -4.34 -18.20 32.38
CA SER A 276 -4.65 -18.25 33.81
C SER A 276 -3.42 -18.36 34.72
N GLU A 277 -2.27 -18.73 34.14
CA GLU A 277 -1.03 -18.97 34.88
C GLU A 277 -0.18 -17.69 34.99
N PRO A 278 0.52 -17.49 36.12
CA PRO A 278 1.34 -16.30 36.36
C PRO A 278 2.70 -16.33 35.64
N SER A 279 3.19 -17.52 35.24
CA SER A 279 4.48 -17.70 34.57
C SER A 279 4.29 -18.03 33.09
N PHE A 280 4.53 -17.06 32.20
CA PHE A 280 4.30 -17.23 30.76
C PHE A 280 5.09 -18.41 30.16
N THR A 281 6.37 -18.57 30.54
CA THR A 281 7.22 -19.62 29.96
C THR A 281 6.82 -21.01 30.45
N ALA A 282 6.65 -21.20 31.77
CA ALA A 282 6.30 -22.50 32.33
C ALA A 282 4.86 -22.92 31.96
N ALA A 283 3.94 -21.94 31.89
CA ALA A 283 2.57 -22.18 31.46
C ALA A 283 2.51 -22.69 30.03
N ARG A 284 3.26 -22.05 29.11
CA ARG A 284 3.28 -22.45 27.69
C ARG A 284 3.77 -23.88 27.52
N GLU A 285 4.89 -24.24 28.14
CA GLU A 285 5.46 -25.58 28.03
C GLU A 285 4.52 -26.65 28.61
N GLY A 286 3.96 -26.41 29.81
CA GLY A 286 3.00 -27.34 30.43
C GLY A 286 1.74 -27.54 29.59
N VAL A 287 1.16 -26.46 29.07
CA VAL A 287 0.00 -26.52 28.17
C VAL A 287 0.35 -27.23 26.85
N TYR A 288 1.53 -26.96 26.28
CA TYR A 288 1.97 -27.62 25.07
C TYR A 288 2.06 -29.14 25.25
N LEU A 289 2.60 -29.64 26.36
CA LEU A 289 2.70 -31.08 26.59
C LEU A 289 1.32 -31.75 26.62
N GLU A 290 0.31 -31.09 27.20
CA GLU A 290 -1.07 -31.58 27.18
C GLU A 290 -1.69 -31.56 25.78
N VAL A 291 -1.44 -30.49 25.02
CA VAL A 291 -1.91 -30.37 23.63
C VAL A 291 -1.21 -31.41 22.74
N LYS A 292 0.07 -31.67 22.96
CA LYS A 292 0.85 -32.68 22.25
C LYS A 292 0.20 -34.05 22.36
N GLU A 293 -0.16 -34.50 23.57
CA GLU A 293 -0.83 -35.80 23.76
C GLU A 293 -2.15 -35.90 22.99
N GLN A 294 -2.92 -34.81 22.92
CA GLN A 294 -4.16 -34.77 22.14
C GLN A 294 -3.89 -34.87 20.64
N ILE A 295 -2.86 -34.17 20.15
CA ILE A 295 -2.43 -34.27 18.75
C ILE A 295 -1.96 -35.70 18.43
N LEU A 296 -1.16 -36.31 19.30
CA LEU A 296 -0.68 -37.69 19.09
C LEU A 296 -1.83 -38.69 19.03
N THR A 297 -2.81 -38.56 19.94
CA THR A 297 -4.02 -39.38 19.92
C THR A 297 -4.80 -39.22 18.60
N ALA A 298 -4.91 -37.99 18.08
CA ALA A 298 -5.56 -37.73 16.80
C ALA A 298 -4.75 -38.30 15.62
N LEU A 299 -3.42 -38.16 15.64
CA LEU A 299 -2.52 -38.67 14.60
C LEU A 299 -2.52 -40.20 14.53
N GLU A 300 -2.55 -40.88 15.68
CA GLU A 300 -2.65 -42.35 15.75
C GLU A 300 -3.90 -42.87 15.01
N GLN A 301 -4.99 -42.09 15.01
CA GLN A 301 -6.23 -42.44 14.29
C GLN A 301 -6.16 -42.17 12.78
N HIS A 302 -5.27 -41.29 12.32
CA HIS A 302 -5.21 -40.82 10.93
C HIS A 302 -3.98 -41.32 10.15
N ILE A 303 -2.98 -41.86 10.83
CA ILE A 303 -1.75 -42.41 10.25
C ILE A 303 -1.78 -43.93 10.37
N SER A 304 -1.24 -44.65 9.37
CA SER A 304 -1.16 -46.10 9.45
C SER A 304 -0.29 -46.55 10.64
N PRO A 305 -0.66 -47.65 11.33
CA PRO A 305 0.10 -48.15 12.49
C PRO A 305 1.58 -48.46 12.19
N GLU A 306 1.90 -48.76 10.93
CA GLU A 306 3.26 -49.03 10.46
C GLU A 306 4.14 -47.78 10.39
N ARG A 307 3.53 -46.60 10.21
CA ARG A 307 4.22 -45.30 10.14
C ARG A 307 4.20 -44.56 11.48
N PHE A 308 3.15 -44.75 12.28
CA PHE A 308 3.00 -44.07 13.55
C PHE A 308 3.83 -44.75 14.65
N ASN A 309 4.85 -44.05 15.14
CA ASN A 309 5.65 -44.47 16.29
C ASN A 309 5.75 -43.31 17.28
N TYR A 310 5.26 -43.51 18.50
CA TYR A 310 5.33 -42.53 19.59
C TYR A 310 6.77 -42.00 19.82
N ASP A 311 7.78 -42.86 19.71
CA ASP A 311 9.19 -42.48 19.90
C ASP A 311 9.72 -41.52 18.82
N SER A 312 9.02 -41.39 17.68
CA SER A 312 9.40 -40.44 16.63
C SER A 312 8.97 -39.00 16.92
N TYR A 313 8.05 -38.78 17.88
CA TYR A 313 7.47 -37.48 18.20
C TYR A 313 8.16 -36.78 19.38
N GLN A 314 9.47 -36.99 19.54
CA GLN A 314 10.24 -36.32 20.60
C GLN A 314 10.47 -34.82 20.32
N THR A 315 10.30 -34.38 19.07
CA THR A 315 10.49 -32.98 18.67
C THR A 315 9.18 -32.31 18.24
N GLN A 316 9.03 -31.03 18.58
CA GLN A 316 7.91 -30.17 18.19
C GLN A 316 7.74 -30.16 16.65
N SER A 317 8.85 -30.10 15.89
CA SER A 317 8.82 -30.09 14.42
C SER A 317 8.13 -31.31 13.83
N LYS A 318 8.35 -32.51 14.38
CA LYS A 318 7.73 -33.72 13.86
C LYS A 318 6.23 -33.77 14.14
N VAL A 319 5.82 -33.35 15.34
CA VAL A 319 4.41 -33.20 15.73
C VAL A 319 3.70 -32.25 14.77
N MET A 320 4.33 -31.11 14.48
CA MET A 320 3.79 -30.07 13.60
C MET A 320 3.70 -30.52 12.14
N GLU A 321 4.73 -31.16 11.61
CA GLU A 321 4.73 -31.68 10.23
C GLU A 321 3.58 -32.66 10.00
N ASP A 322 3.45 -33.66 10.87
CA ASP A 322 2.42 -34.68 10.72
C ASP A 322 1.02 -34.13 11.02
N LEU A 323 0.86 -33.19 11.97
CA LEU A 323 -0.41 -32.49 12.22
C LEU A 323 -0.92 -31.81 10.95
N TYR A 324 -0.08 -31.01 10.29
CA TYR A 324 -0.49 -30.28 9.09
C TYR A 324 -0.56 -31.16 7.84
N GLN A 325 0.15 -32.29 7.79
CA GLN A 325 0.06 -33.24 6.70
C GLN A 325 -1.22 -34.08 6.77
N HIS A 326 -1.56 -34.59 7.96
CA HIS A 326 -2.56 -35.64 8.14
C HIS A 326 -3.88 -35.13 8.74
N ILE A 327 -3.83 -34.21 9.70
CA ILE A 327 -5.04 -33.65 10.33
C ILE A 327 -5.52 -32.40 9.60
N LYS A 328 -4.59 -31.56 9.10
CA LYS A 328 -4.87 -30.31 8.37
C LYS A 328 -5.77 -29.36 9.17
N PRO A 329 -5.28 -28.79 10.29
CA PRO A 329 -6.08 -27.89 11.11
C PRO A 329 -6.62 -26.73 10.29
N LYS A 330 -7.88 -26.33 10.56
CA LYS A 330 -8.51 -25.20 9.86
C LYS A 330 -7.79 -23.91 10.26
N PRO A 331 -7.29 -23.10 9.30
CA PRO A 331 -6.71 -21.81 9.62
C PRO A 331 -7.77 -20.86 10.18
N HIS A 332 -7.38 -19.99 11.10
CA HIS A 332 -8.21 -18.92 11.63
C HIS A 332 -7.37 -17.64 11.80
N PRO A 333 -8.00 -16.44 11.86
CA PRO A 333 -7.26 -15.19 11.79
C PRO A 333 -6.15 -15.03 12.83
N LEU A 334 -6.42 -15.38 14.10
CA LEU A 334 -5.42 -15.28 15.17
C LEU A 334 -4.17 -16.15 14.91
N LEU A 335 -4.32 -17.40 14.44
CA LEU A 335 -3.20 -18.28 14.09
C LEU A 335 -2.38 -17.71 12.93
N MET A 336 -3.07 -17.18 11.91
CA MET A 336 -2.41 -16.55 10.76
C MET A 336 -1.60 -15.32 11.18
N GLN A 337 -2.16 -14.45 12.04
CA GLN A 337 -1.47 -13.25 12.50
C GLN A 337 -0.30 -13.56 13.43
N VAL A 338 -0.47 -14.48 14.38
CA VAL A 338 0.63 -14.95 15.24
C VAL A 338 1.75 -15.52 14.38
N THR A 339 1.43 -16.40 13.44
CA THR A 339 2.45 -17.01 12.56
C THR A 339 3.17 -15.97 11.70
N ARG A 340 2.46 -14.97 11.17
CA ARG A 340 3.05 -13.86 10.39
C ARG A 340 4.05 -13.07 11.23
N LEU A 341 3.68 -12.67 12.44
CA LEU A 341 4.55 -11.93 13.35
C LEU A 341 5.77 -12.76 13.79
N ILE A 342 5.60 -14.08 13.96
CA ILE A 342 6.72 -14.99 14.22
C ILE A 342 7.69 -15.05 13.03
N VAL A 343 7.18 -15.17 11.81
CA VAL A 343 8.03 -15.16 10.60
C VAL A 343 8.78 -13.83 10.49
N GLU A 344 8.15 -12.71 10.82
CA GLU A 344 8.83 -11.41 10.91
C GLU A 344 9.94 -11.41 11.98
N VAL A 345 9.67 -11.93 13.18
CA VAL A 345 10.68 -12.09 14.23
C VAL A 345 11.86 -12.92 13.72
N PHE A 346 11.61 -14.02 13.01
CA PHE A 346 12.64 -14.90 12.47
C PHE A 346 13.51 -14.20 11.42
N ILE A 347 12.89 -13.45 10.50
CA ILE A 347 13.62 -12.63 9.51
C ILE A 347 14.51 -11.61 10.23
N ARG A 348 13.98 -10.90 11.23
CA ARG A 348 14.79 -9.96 12.04
C ARG A 348 15.94 -10.65 12.76
N THR A 349 15.69 -11.82 13.35
CA THR A 349 16.72 -12.59 14.05
C THR A 349 17.83 -13.00 13.10
N HIS A 350 17.51 -13.51 11.90
CA HIS A 350 18.51 -13.88 10.88
C HIS A 350 19.50 -12.76 10.58
N TYR A 351 19.04 -11.52 10.44
CA TYR A 351 19.93 -10.39 10.14
C TYR A 351 20.69 -9.85 11.34
N ASN A 352 20.10 -9.93 12.54
CA ASN A 352 20.69 -9.41 13.77
C ASN A 352 21.67 -10.38 14.46
N VAL A 353 21.74 -11.65 14.04
CA VAL A 353 22.70 -12.60 14.61
C VAL A 353 24.11 -12.38 14.06
N ILE A 354 25.10 -12.66 14.91
CA ILE A 354 26.51 -12.72 14.53
C ILE A 354 26.72 -13.73 13.39
N GLU A 355 27.71 -13.47 12.55
CA GLU A 355 27.98 -14.24 11.32
C GLU A 355 28.09 -15.76 11.56
N GLU A 356 28.65 -16.16 12.69
CA GLU A 356 28.79 -17.55 13.11
C GLU A 356 27.43 -18.27 13.27
N LYS A 357 26.41 -17.58 13.80
CA LYS A 357 25.05 -18.12 14.00
C LYS A 357 24.17 -17.99 12.76
N ARG A 358 24.56 -17.20 11.75
CA ARG A 358 23.84 -17.16 10.45
C ARG A 358 23.82 -18.52 9.76
N ARG A 359 24.79 -19.40 10.05
CA ARG A 359 24.82 -20.77 9.51
C ARG A 359 23.60 -21.59 9.91
N GLU A 360 22.98 -21.32 11.06
CA GLU A 360 21.74 -21.98 11.52
C GLU A 360 20.52 -21.65 10.64
N TRP A 361 20.63 -20.64 9.77
CA TRP A 361 19.58 -20.20 8.85
C TRP A 361 19.83 -20.65 7.41
N LEU A 362 20.86 -21.46 7.18
CA LEU A 362 21.11 -22.05 5.87
C LEU A 362 20.09 -23.15 5.53
N PRO A 363 19.85 -23.41 4.22
CA PRO A 363 18.98 -24.51 3.80
C PRO A 363 19.35 -25.84 4.46
N GLY A 364 18.38 -26.50 5.09
CA GLY A 364 18.56 -27.77 5.79
C GLY A 364 18.79 -27.63 7.31
N HIS A 365 19.04 -26.42 7.82
CA HIS A 365 19.11 -26.18 9.25
C HIS A 365 17.73 -25.92 9.88
N PHE A 366 17.62 -26.18 11.18
CA PHE A 366 16.36 -26.18 11.92
C PHE A 366 15.59 -24.86 11.86
N ASN A 367 16.28 -23.72 12.00
CA ASN A 367 15.64 -22.39 12.00
C ASN A 367 15.02 -22.11 10.61
N TYR A 368 15.79 -22.37 9.55
CA TYR A 368 15.32 -22.24 8.16
C TYR A 368 14.13 -23.17 7.88
N LEU A 369 14.20 -24.43 8.31
CA LEU A 369 13.11 -25.40 8.12
C LEU A 369 11.83 -24.96 8.83
N THR A 370 11.95 -24.37 10.02
CA THR A 370 10.78 -23.86 10.76
C THR A 370 10.17 -22.63 10.08
N LEU A 371 10.99 -21.66 9.67
CA LEU A 371 10.55 -20.50 8.89
C LEU A 371 9.85 -20.93 7.60
N LYS A 372 10.48 -21.85 6.85
CA LYS A 372 9.91 -22.40 5.61
C LYS A 372 8.58 -23.08 5.88
N PHE A 373 8.48 -23.89 6.92
CA PHE A 373 7.24 -24.56 7.29
C PHE A 373 6.11 -23.57 7.58
N PHE A 374 6.36 -22.54 8.40
CA PHE A 374 5.35 -21.52 8.70
C PHE A 374 4.91 -20.75 7.46
N ALA A 375 5.85 -20.33 6.61
CA ALA A 375 5.52 -19.64 5.37
C ALA A 375 4.77 -20.53 4.38
N GLU A 376 5.13 -21.81 4.25
CA GLU A 376 4.57 -22.72 3.25
C GLU A 376 3.24 -23.33 3.69
N LYS A 377 3.18 -23.91 4.90
CA LYS A 377 2.04 -24.73 5.35
C LYS A 377 0.95 -23.93 6.04
N ILE A 378 1.31 -22.82 6.67
CA ILE A 378 0.34 -21.99 7.42
C ILE A 378 0.00 -20.74 6.62
N LEU A 379 0.99 -19.93 6.25
CA LEU A 379 0.75 -18.65 5.55
C LEU A 379 0.44 -18.84 4.04
N GLY A 380 1.00 -19.88 3.42
CA GLY A 380 0.90 -20.09 1.97
C GLY A 380 1.59 -18.99 1.16
N THR A 381 2.69 -18.43 1.66
CA THR A 381 3.42 -17.27 1.10
C THR A 381 4.80 -17.62 0.54
N LEU A 382 5.27 -18.86 0.68
CA LEU A 382 6.61 -19.26 0.24
C LEU A 382 6.76 -19.15 -1.30
N PRO A 383 7.71 -18.36 -1.83
CA PRO A 383 7.95 -18.28 -3.27
C PRO A 383 8.61 -19.56 -3.80
N ALA A 384 8.49 -19.80 -5.11
CA ALA A 384 9.01 -21.01 -5.76
C ALA A 384 10.55 -21.15 -5.66
N LYS A 385 11.25 -20.01 -5.65
CA LYS A 385 12.66 -19.90 -5.30
C LYS A 385 12.72 -18.91 -4.14
N PHE A 386 13.26 -19.35 -3.01
CA PHE A 386 13.32 -18.56 -1.78
C PHE A 386 14.76 -18.48 -1.29
N GLU A 387 15.28 -17.27 -1.20
CA GLU A 387 16.57 -16.94 -0.63
C GLU A 387 16.37 -16.04 0.59
N ILE A 388 16.75 -16.55 1.78
CA ILE A 388 16.55 -15.83 3.04
C ILE A 388 17.35 -14.52 3.10
N ASP A 389 18.37 -14.34 2.27
CA ASP A 389 19.15 -13.10 2.18
C ASP A 389 18.55 -12.05 1.22
N SER A 390 17.47 -12.37 0.49
CA SER A 390 16.78 -11.41 -0.38
C SER A 390 15.71 -10.63 0.38
N ILE A 391 15.76 -9.29 0.28
CA ILE A 391 14.72 -8.39 0.83
C ILE A 391 13.37 -8.67 0.16
N GLU A 392 13.37 -8.85 -1.16
CA GLU A 392 12.18 -9.09 -1.96
C GLU A 392 11.49 -10.40 -1.55
N ASP A 393 12.26 -11.48 -1.39
CA ASP A 393 11.74 -12.78 -0.99
C ASP A 393 11.18 -12.76 0.43
N ASN A 394 11.86 -12.10 1.37
CA ASN A 394 11.37 -11.93 2.74
C ASN A 394 10.10 -11.07 2.81
N ASN A 395 10.00 -10.03 1.99
CA ASN A 395 8.76 -9.26 1.83
C ASN A 395 7.62 -10.14 1.30
N ALA A 396 7.91 -11.06 0.38
CA ALA A 396 6.91 -11.98 -0.17
C ALA A 396 6.37 -12.96 0.89
N LEU A 397 7.21 -13.42 1.83
CA LEU A 397 6.77 -14.29 2.94
C LEU A 397 5.69 -13.65 3.83
N LEU A 398 5.74 -12.32 3.95
CA LEU A 398 4.86 -11.53 4.80
C LEU A 398 3.79 -10.78 4.00
N ALA A 399 3.57 -11.14 2.73
CA ALA A 399 2.63 -10.46 1.85
C ALA A 399 1.18 -10.45 2.41
N PRO A 400 0.48 -9.30 2.41
CA PRO A 400 -0.85 -9.20 3.00
C PRO A 400 -2.00 -9.53 2.03
N TYR A 401 -1.70 -9.83 0.76
CA TYR A 401 -2.70 -9.99 -0.31
C TYR A 401 -3.08 -11.44 -0.63
N ASN A 402 -2.51 -12.42 0.07
CA ASN A 402 -2.89 -13.82 -0.16
C ASN A 402 -4.34 -14.08 0.27
N TYR A 403 -5.03 -14.99 -0.41
CA TYR A 403 -6.47 -15.28 -0.23
C TYR A 403 -6.83 -15.69 1.21
N SER A 404 -5.84 -16.10 2.01
CA SER A 404 -5.95 -16.48 3.42
C SER A 404 -5.21 -15.53 4.39
N SER A 405 -4.78 -14.33 3.96
CA SER A 405 -3.81 -13.51 4.72
C SER A 405 -4.23 -13.15 6.14
N GLY A 406 -5.53 -13.19 6.46
CA GLY A 406 -6.09 -12.76 7.74
C GLY A 406 -6.06 -11.26 7.94
N ILE A 407 -5.65 -10.48 6.93
CA ILE A 407 -5.56 -9.01 7.00
C ILE A 407 -6.78 -8.38 6.33
N HIS A 408 -7.44 -7.51 7.08
CA HIS A 408 -8.60 -6.77 6.61
C HIS A 408 -8.24 -5.90 5.39
N PRO A 409 -9.08 -5.85 4.33
CA PRO A 409 -8.77 -5.13 3.09
C PRO A 409 -8.27 -3.70 3.28
N THR A 410 -8.88 -2.93 4.19
CA THR A 410 -8.50 -1.54 4.52
C THR A 410 -7.05 -1.40 4.98
N TYR A 411 -6.49 -2.42 5.64
CA TYR A 411 -5.14 -2.39 6.20
C TYR A 411 -4.08 -3.06 5.31
N ARG A 412 -4.45 -3.70 4.19
CA ARG A 412 -3.48 -4.48 3.38
C ARG A 412 -2.36 -3.63 2.81
N ALA A 413 -2.68 -2.43 2.31
CA ALA A 413 -1.67 -1.52 1.77
C ALA A 413 -0.75 -0.99 2.88
N ALA A 414 -1.34 -0.55 4.00
CA ALA A 414 -0.59 -0.12 5.17
C ALA A 414 0.37 -1.21 5.68
N GLU A 415 -0.11 -2.45 5.81
CA GLU A 415 0.70 -3.57 6.29
C GLU A 415 1.80 -3.95 5.29
N LYS A 416 1.52 -3.92 3.98
CA LYS A 416 2.54 -4.14 2.94
C LYS A 416 3.69 -3.15 3.11
N HIS A 417 3.36 -1.88 3.30
CA HIS A 417 4.34 -0.80 3.46
C HIS A 417 5.09 -0.91 4.78
N ALA A 418 4.41 -1.22 5.88
CA ALA A 418 5.03 -1.45 7.18
C ALA A 418 6.05 -2.60 7.12
N VAL A 419 5.65 -3.75 6.57
CA VAL A 419 6.52 -4.93 6.37
C VAL A 419 7.75 -4.56 5.53
N ALA A 420 7.58 -3.85 4.41
CA ALA A 420 8.70 -3.45 3.57
C ALA A 420 9.73 -2.59 4.34
N ILE A 421 9.26 -1.68 5.19
CA ILE A 421 10.12 -0.84 6.04
C ILE A 421 10.82 -1.68 7.12
N LEU A 422 10.10 -2.60 7.76
CA LEU A 422 10.60 -3.48 8.82
C LEU A 422 11.66 -4.47 8.31
N VAL A 423 11.38 -5.16 7.20
CA VAL A 423 12.32 -6.10 6.57
C VAL A 423 13.56 -5.36 6.10
N SER A 424 13.40 -4.20 5.45
CA SER A 424 14.55 -3.37 5.03
C SER A 424 15.42 -2.95 6.22
N GLY A 425 14.78 -2.59 7.34
CA GLY A 425 15.45 -2.19 8.58
C GLY A 425 16.22 -3.29 9.28
N SER A 426 15.83 -4.55 9.04
CA SER A 426 16.50 -5.71 9.61
C SER A 426 17.94 -5.85 9.10
N PHE A 427 18.21 -5.44 7.85
CA PHE A 427 19.56 -5.41 7.29
C PHE A 427 20.37 -4.23 7.80
N PHE A 428 19.76 -3.04 7.72
CA PHE A 428 20.40 -1.77 8.07
C PHE A 428 19.32 -0.73 8.33
N THR A 429 19.40 -0.03 9.45
CA THR A 429 18.41 0.98 9.85
C THR A 429 18.22 2.08 8.81
N GLY A 430 19.29 2.48 8.09
CA GLY A 430 19.19 3.45 7.00
C GLY A 430 18.35 2.97 5.81
N ASN A 431 18.24 1.66 5.59
CA ASN A 431 17.40 1.11 4.53
C ASN A 431 15.91 1.28 4.83
N SER A 432 15.48 1.24 6.10
CA SER A 432 14.08 1.55 6.46
C SER A 432 13.66 2.93 6.01
N LEU A 433 14.50 3.95 6.25
CA LEU A 433 14.19 5.34 5.88
C LEU A 433 14.20 5.53 4.36
N ASN A 434 15.14 4.89 3.66
CA ASN A 434 15.17 4.89 2.19
C ASN A 434 13.93 4.22 1.60
N THR A 435 13.51 3.08 2.15
CA THR A 435 12.29 2.38 1.73
C THR A 435 11.04 3.22 2.02
N ALA A 436 10.92 3.82 3.20
CA ALA A 436 9.80 4.70 3.54
C ALA A 436 9.71 5.91 2.59
N ARG A 437 10.86 6.50 2.25
CA ARG A 437 10.96 7.62 1.29
C ARG A 437 10.52 7.21 -0.11
N LYS A 438 11.00 6.07 -0.59
CA LYS A 438 10.59 5.50 -1.88
C LYS A 438 9.07 5.28 -1.91
N LEU A 439 8.49 4.73 -0.86
CA LEU A 439 7.05 4.53 -0.74
C LEU A 439 6.28 5.85 -0.80
N CYS A 440 6.77 6.93 -0.16
CA CYS A 440 6.14 8.25 -0.26
C CYS A 440 6.20 8.83 -1.69
N CYS A 441 7.26 8.54 -2.45
CA CYS A 441 7.40 8.99 -3.83
C CYS A 441 6.53 8.18 -4.81
N GLU A 442 6.31 6.90 -4.52
CA GLU A 442 5.54 5.96 -5.36
C GLU A 442 4.05 5.95 -5.05
N HIS A 443 3.66 6.28 -3.82
CA HIS A 443 2.29 6.14 -3.33
C HIS A 443 1.83 7.36 -2.53
N GLN A 444 0.58 7.76 -2.74
CA GLN A 444 -0.09 8.75 -1.90
C GLN A 444 -0.68 8.06 -0.68
N LEU A 445 0.05 8.06 0.43
CA LEU A 445 -0.37 7.42 1.67
C LEU A 445 -1.48 8.23 2.38
N SER A 446 -2.57 7.56 2.73
CA SER A 446 -3.64 8.11 3.55
C SER A 446 -3.21 8.30 5.01
N PRO A 447 -3.91 9.13 5.81
CA PRO A 447 -3.60 9.31 7.23
C PRO A 447 -3.62 7.97 8.01
N GLN A 448 -4.65 7.15 7.79
CA GLN A 448 -4.79 5.84 8.43
C GLN A 448 -3.60 4.91 8.10
N GLU A 449 -3.13 4.88 6.85
CA GLU A 449 -1.96 4.09 6.47
C GLU A 449 -0.70 4.57 7.17
N LYS A 450 -0.48 5.89 7.26
CA LYS A 450 0.69 6.46 7.94
C LYS A 450 0.69 6.08 9.42
N ASP A 451 -0.45 6.19 10.10
CA ASP A 451 -0.55 5.88 11.52
C ASP A 451 -0.35 4.38 11.79
N TRP A 452 -0.90 3.51 10.93
CA TRP A 452 -0.65 2.07 11.01
C TRP A 452 0.83 1.73 10.80
N ILE A 453 1.48 2.33 9.78
CA ILE A 453 2.92 2.14 9.53
C ILE A 453 3.74 2.58 10.74
N LEU A 454 3.44 3.75 11.31
CA LEU A 454 4.15 4.27 12.48
C LEU A 454 4.00 3.35 13.69
N TYR A 455 2.78 2.87 13.97
CA TYR A 455 2.53 1.93 15.05
C TYR A 455 3.30 0.61 14.85
N ARG A 456 3.20 -0.01 13.65
CA ARG A 456 3.91 -1.26 13.33
C ARG A 456 5.43 -1.13 13.47
N VAL A 457 5.99 -0.02 13.01
CA VAL A 457 7.42 0.25 13.13
C VAL A 457 7.81 0.58 14.58
N HIS A 458 6.94 1.23 15.35
CA HIS A 458 7.21 1.59 16.74
C HIS A 458 7.39 0.34 17.60
N SER A 459 6.50 -0.65 17.42
CA SER A 459 6.55 -1.94 18.11
C SER A 459 7.87 -2.69 17.90
N ALA A 460 8.45 -2.61 16.69
CA ALA A 460 9.68 -3.33 16.35
C ALA A 460 10.97 -2.51 16.56
N TYR A 461 10.93 -1.23 16.19
CA TYR A 461 12.07 -0.33 16.10
C TYR A 461 11.69 1.08 16.61
N PRO A 462 11.45 1.24 17.93
CA PRO A 462 10.96 2.50 18.48
C PRO A 462 11.91 3.68 18.23
N HIS A 463 13.21 3.41 18.13
CA HIS A 463 14.25 4.41 17.85
C HIS A 463 14.18 5.01 16.43
N LEU A 464 13.48 4.37 15.48
CA LEU A 464 13.29 4.89 14.12
C LEU A 464 12.17 5.92 14.02
N ILE A 465 11.22 5.91 14.96
CA ILE A 465 10.01 6.75 14.91
C ILE A 465 10.32 8.25 14.81
N PRO A 466 11.27 8.83 15.58
CA PRO A 466 11.59 10.25 15.47
C PRO A 466 12.04 10.70 14.07
N GLN A 467 12.60 9.78 13.26
CA GLN A 467 13.03 10.05 11.89
C GLN A 467 11.95 9.70 10.86
N LEU A 468 11.21 8.61 11.10
CA LEU A 468 10.17 8.12 10.19
C LEU A 468 8.92 8.99 10.20
N GLU A 469 8.48 9.49 11.35
CA GLU A 469 7.27 10.30 11.46
C GLU A 469 7.33 11.60 10.66
N PRO A 470 8.38 12.44 10.78
CA PRO A 470 8.56 13.61 9.92
C PRO A 470 8.53 13.25 8.43
N LEU A 471 9.16 12.14 8.05
CA LEU A 471 9.23 11.69 6.67
C LEU A 471 7.84 11.34 6.13
N LEU A 472 7.04 10.56 6.86
CA LEU A 472 5.70 10.16 6.41
C LEU A 472 4.69 11.33 6.43
N LYS A 473 4.81 12.24 7.41
CA LYS A 473 3.82 13.31 7.63
C LYS A 473 4.16 14.62 6.92
N ARG A 474 5.43 14.96 6.75
CA ARG A 474 5.88 16.31 6.32
C ARG A 474 6.72 16.34 5.04
N LEU A 475 7.20 15.19 4.53
CA LEU A 475 7.97 15.18 3.28
C LEU A 475 7.12 15.73 2.13
N GLN A 476 7.64 16.72 1.42
CA GLN A 476 6.97 17.30 0.26
C GLN A 476 7.34 16.51 -0.99
N ILE A 477 6.33 15.94 -1.64
CA ILE A 477 6.47 15.24 -2.92
C ILE A 477 5.98 16.15 -4.05
N PHE A 478 6.84 16.42 -5.01
CA PHE A 478 6.57 17.30 -6.15
C PHE A 478 6.03 16.49 -7.33
N SER A 479 4.93 16.96 -7.91
CA SER A 479 4.26 16.35 -9.08
C SER A 479 4.17 17.32 -10.26
N SER A 480 3.57 16.86 -11.36
CA SER A 480 3.38 17.64 -12.60
C SER A 480 2.62 18.96 -12.40
N GLN A 481 1.83 19.10 -11.33
CA GLN A 481 1.11 20.35 -11.01
C GLN A 481 2.05 21.55 -10.77
N TYR A 482 3.29 21.30 -10.34
CA TYR A 482 4.26 22.35 -10.03
C TYR A 482 4.92 22.96 -11.28
N LEU A 483 4.79 22.31 -12.45
CA LEU A 483 5.42 22.77 -13.70
C LEU A 483 5.02 24.21 -14.06
N SER A 484 3.73 24.54 -13.97
CA SER A 484 3.21 25.88 -14.26
C SER A 484 3.76 26.99 -13.36
N THR A 485 4.17 26.63 -12.14
CA THR A 485 4.82 27.56 -11.20
C THR A 485 6.29 27.74 -11.56
N TRP A 486 6.97 26.66 -11.96
CA TRP A 486 8.38 26.70 -12.34
C TRP A 486 8.62 27.37 -13.68
N GLU A 487 7.67 27.34 -14.62
CA GLU A 487 7.72 28.10 -15.88
C GLU A 487 7.86 29.62 -15.68
N LYS A 488 7.37 30.13 -14.55
CA LYS A 488 7.47 31.56 -14.22
C LYS A 488 8.81 31.95 -13.62
N ALA A 489 9.63 30.97 -13.19
CA ALA A 489 10.95 31.23 -12.64
C ALA A 489 11.93 31.56 -13.76
N SER A 490 12.48 32.78 -13.76
CA SER A 490 13.49 33.18 -14.74
C SER A 490 14.90 32.97 -14.20
N PHE A 491 15.66 32.11 -14.86
CA PHE A 491 17.11 31.96 -14.67
C PHE A 491 17.90 32.52 -15.87
N SER A 492 17.29 33.46 -16.60
CA SER A 492 17.87 34.09 -17.80
C SER A 492 19.28 34.61 -17.53
N GLY A 493 20.27 34.11 -18.28
CA GLY A 493 21.68 34.53 -18.18
C GLY A 493 22.63 33.54 -17.50
N HIS A 494 22.15 32.44 -16.91
CA HIS A 494 23.01 31.40 -16.35
C HIS A 494 23.46 30.39 -17.42
N SER A 495 24.73 29.99 -17.40
CA SER A 495 25.22 28.90 -18.25
C SER A 495 24.75 27.54 -17.72
N PRO A 496 24.65 26.50 -18.59
CA PRO A 496 24.30 25.15 -18.15
C PRO A 496 25.23 24.62 -17.04
N GLU A 497 26.53 24.92 -17.10
CA GLU A 497 27.50 24.53 -16.09
C GLU A 497 27.20 25.16 -14.71
N ALA A 498 26.79 26.43 -14.68
CA ALA A 498 26.44 27.12 -13.45
C ALA A 498 25.16 26.53 -12.82
N LEU A 499 24.19 26.18 -13.66
CA LEU A 499 22.95 25.52 -13.23
C LEU A 499 23.24 24.12 -12.68
N ILE A 500 24.06 23.32 -13.37
CA ILE A 500 24.52 22.01 -12.90
C ILE A 500 25.20 22.13 -11.54
N GLY A 501 26.13 23.08 -11.38
CA GLY A 501 26.81 23.31 -10.09
C GLY A 501 25.85 23.69 -8.96
N THR A 502 24.82 24.48 -9.26
CA THR A 502 23.76 24.85 -8.31
C THR A 502 22.96 23.62 -7.88
N ILE A 503 22.58 22.76 -8.83
CA ILE A 503 21.85 21.52 -8.56
C ILE A 503 22.72 20.55 -7.74
N GLU A 504 24.00 20.38 -8.08
CA GLU A 504 24.90 19.51 -7.31
C GLU A 504 25.06 19.95 -5.86
N ASN A 505 25.22 21.26 -5.63
CA ASN A 505 25.33 21.80 -4.29
C ASN A 505 24.02 21.64 -3.53
N GLY A 506 22.89 21.92 -4.16
CA GLY A 506 21.57 21.72 -3.54
C GLY A 506 21.28 20.26 -3.20
N ILE A 507 21.65 19.30 -4.06
CA ILE A 507 21.56 17.86 -3.75
C ILE A 507 22.41 17.52 -2.52
N LYS A 508 23.66 18.00 -2.45
CA LYS A 508 24.55 17.78 -1.29
C LYS A 508 24.00 18.40 -0.01
N GLU A 509 23.41 19.59 -0.10
CA GLU A 509 22.77 20.27 1.04
C GLU A 509 21.53 19.53 1.50
N SER A 510 20.69 19.06 0.58
CA SER A 510 19.51 18.23 0.88
C SER A 510 19.88 16.93 1.59
N GLN A 511 20.96 16.27 1.16
CA GLN A 511 21.47 15.04 1.81
C GLN A 511 22.02 15.29 3.22
N LYS A 512 22.46 16.52 3.51
CA LYS A 512 23.02 16.92 4.81
C LYS A 512 22.02 17.70 5.66
N ALA A 513 20.77 17.82 5.21
CA ALA A 513 19.76 18.59 5.92
C ALA A 513 19.53 17.99 7.32
N PRO A 514 19.48 18.82 8.38
CA PRO A 514 19.28 18.33 9.74
C PRO A 514 17.85 17.81 9.98
N ASP A 515 16.88 18.23 9.16
CA ASP A 515 15.48 17.82 9.23
C ASP A 515 14.78 17.90 7.86
N ILE A 516 13.58 17.32 7.80
CA ILE A 516 12.74 17.24 6.59
C ILE A 516 12.28 18.62 6.12
N ASP A 517 12.12 19.61 7.00
CA ASP A 517 11.66 20.95 6.59
C ASP A 517 12.76 21.70 5.82
N ASN A 518 14.00 21.59 6.29
CA ASN A 518 15.18 22.11 5.60
C ASN A 518 15.40 21.36 4.28
N GLU A 519 15.21 20.05 4.26
CA GLU A 519 15.26 19.25 3.03
C GLU A 519 14.22 19.74 2.00
N ASN A 520 12.96 19.90 2.41
CA ASN A 520 11.88 20.41 1.57
C ASN A 520 12.21 21.81 1.04
N LYS A 521 12.78 22.68 1.87
CA LYS A 521 13.20 24.03 1.49
C LYS A 521 14.28 24.00 0.40
N VAL A 522 15.30 23.16 0.56
CA VAL A 522 16.36 22.98 -0.45
C VAL A 522 15.78 22.44 -1.75
N ASN A 523 14.95 21.38 -1.68
CA ASN A 523 14.32 20.80 -2.86
C ASN A 523 13.40 21.80 -3.60
N THR A 524 12.68 22.64 -2.86
CA THR A 524 11.86 23.73 -3.43
C THR A 524 12.68 24.75 -4.23
N GLN A 525 13.95 24.95 -3.87
CA GLN A 525 14.86 25.85 -4.58
C GLN A 525 15.54 25.16 -5.77
N VAL A 526 15.88 23.87 -5.65
CA VAL A 526 16.65 23.12 -6.65
C VAL A 526 15.79 22.64 -7.82
N LEU A 527 14.57 22.16 -7.57
CA LEU A 527 13.71 21.60 -8.62
C LEU A 527 13.32 22.61 -9.72
N PRO A 528 13.03 23.90 -9.43
CA PRO A 528 12.85 24.91 -10.47
C PRO A 528 14.10 25.10 -11.35
N VAL A 529 15.30 25.06 -10.76
CA VAL A 529 16.59 25.16 -11.48
C VAL A 529 16.75 23.95 -12.41
N PHE A 530 16.44 22.75 -11.91
CA PHE A 530 16.46 21.53 -12.71
C PHE A 530 15.46 21.59 -13.87
N TYR A 531 14.23 22.03 -13.62
CA TYR A 531 13.20 22.23 -14.64
C TYR A 531 13.65 23.24 -15.73
N TYR A 532 14.28 24.34 -15.34
CA TYR A 532 14.80 25.31 -16.28
C TYR A 532 15.95 24.74 -17.13
N LEU A 533 16.89 24.02 -16.50
CA LEU A 533 18.02 23.38 -17.18
C LEU A 533 17.56 22.43 -18.29
N ILE A 534 16.53 21.63 -18.04
CA ILE A 534 16.02 20.67 -19.02
C ILE A 534 15.17 21.32 -20.13
N ASN A 535 14.61 22.52 -19.96
CA ASN A 535 13.68 23.13 -20.94
C ASN A 535 14.26 24.30 -21.75
N HIS A 536 15.28 25.01 -21.24
CA HIS A 536 15.73 26.27 -21.83
C HIS A 536 17.20 26.30 -22.27
N CYS A 537 17.96 25.22 -22.08
CA CYS A 537 19.39 25.19 -22.40
C CYS A 537 19.70 24.33 -23.64
N GLN A 538 20.65 24.79 -24.48
CA GLN A 538 21.31 23.91 -25.45
C GLN A 538 22.26 22.98 -24.71
N LEU A 539 21.74 21.82 -24.31
CA LEU A 539 22.49 20.82 -23.56
C LEU A 539 23.40 20.01 -24.51
N ASN A 540 24.61 19.69 -24.07
CA ASN A 540 25.48 18.71 -24.75
C ASN A 540 25.34 17.31 -24.13
N THR A 541 25.95 16.29 -24.75
CA THR A 541 25.84 14.89 -24.31
C THR A 541 26.39 14.65 -22.90
N LYS A 542 27.50 15.29 -22.52
CA LYS A 542 28.05 15.18 -21.15
C LYS A 542 27.11 15.75 -20.10
N GLN A 543 26.42 16.85 -20.42
CA GLN A 543 25.44 17.45 -19.53
C GLN A 543 24.18 16.58 -19.42
N LEU A 544 23.69 16.01 -20.53
CA LEU A 544 22.56 15.06 -20.52
C LEU A 544 22.88 13.79 -19.72
N ASP A 545 24.11 13.27 -19.83
CA ASP A 545 24.59 12.15 -19.00
C ASP A 545 24.43 12.47 -17.50
N VAL A 546 24.90 13.64 -17.06
CA VAL A 546 24.79 14.06 -15.65
C VAL A 546 23.32 14.22 -15.24
N ILE A 547 22.50 14.86 -16.07
CA ILE A 547 21.08 15.08 -15.76
C ILE A 547 20.33 13.74 -15.64
N TYR A 548 20.52 12.84 -16.60
CA TYR A 548 19.76 11.58 -16.69
C TYR A 548 20.28 10.50 -15.74
N ASN A 549 21.59 10.32 -15.62
CA ASN A 549 22.17 9.22 -14.85
C ASN A 549 22.45 9.61 -13.39
N LYS A 550 22.53 10.90 -13.05
CA LYS A 550 22.84 11.36 -11.68
C LYS A 550 21.69 12.12 -11.02
N PHE A 551 21.18 13.18 -11.64
CA PHE A 551 20.18 14.06 -10.98
C PHE A 551 18.78 13.47 -10.99
N LEU A 552 18.31 12.99 -12.15
CA LEU A 552 16.97 12.46 -12.29
C LEU A 552 16.70 11.24 -11.37
N PRO A 553 17.62 10.26 -11.23
CA PRO A 553 17.43 9.14 -10.30
C PRO A 553 17.42 9.59 -8.84
N TYR A 554 18.25 10.58 -8.48
CA TYR A 554 18.22 11.17 -7.15
C TYR A 554 16.84 11.77 -6.85
N PHE A 555 16.32 12.65 -7.71
CA PHE A 555 15.01 13.26 -7.46
C PHE A 555 13.90 12.21 -7.40
N LYS A 556 13.91 11.20 -8.29
CA LYS A 556 12.97 10.07 -8.28
C LYS A 556 12.94 9.35 -6.93
N ALA A 557 14.11 9.12 -6.35
CA ALA A 557 14.22 8.41 -5.08
C ALA A 557 13.88 9.28 -3.87
N HIS A 558 13.89 10.62 -4.01
CA HIS A 558 13.86 11.52 -2.86
C HIS A 558 12.65 12.44 -2.74
N CYS A 559 12.14 13.00 -3.84
CA CYS A 559 11.18 14.10 -3.74
C CYS A 559 10.21 14.27 -4.91
N ILE A 560 10.25 13.46 -5.99
CA ILE A 560 9.30 13.60 -7.11
C ILE A 560 8.43 12.37 -7.32
N THR A 561 7.24 12.58 -7.88
CA THR A 561 6.36 11.48 -8.28
C THR A 561 6.89 10.74 -9.50
N GLY A 562 6.45 9.49 -9.68
CA GLY A 562 6.75 8.69 -10.88
C GLY A 562 6.28 9.35 -12.20
N GLU A 563 5.16 10.06 -12.17
CA GLU A 563 4.65 10.82 -13.32
C GLU A 563 5.61 11.94 -13.74
N LEU A 564 6.06 12.76 -12.79
CA LEU A 564 7.00 13.85 -13.05
C LEU A 564 8.36 13.32 -13.53
N PHE A 565 8.82 12.21 -12.94
CA PHE A 565 10.00 11.49 -13.41
C PHE A 565 9.87 11.10 -14.89
N GLN A 566 8.76 10.47 -15.29
CA GLN A 566 8.54 10.06 -16.68
C GLN A 566 8.48 11.27 -17.63
N HIS A 567 7.84 12.35 -17.22
CA HIS A 567 7.77 13.59 -17.99
C HIS A 567 9.17 14.16 -18.28
N TRP A 568 10.00 14.32 -17.25
CA TRP A 568 11.38 14.79 -17.42
C TRP A 568 12.25 13.81 -18.20
N GLN A 569 12.08 12.51 -17.97
CA GLN A 569 12.77 11.48 -18.75
C GLN A 569 12.48 11.59 -20.25
N GLN A 570 11.23 11.86 -20.64
CA GLN A 570 10.84 12.06 -22.02
C GLN A 570 11.42 13.35 -22.61
N GLN A 571 11.44 14.44 -21.84
CA GLN A 571 12.06 15.71 -22.28
C GLN A 571 13.56 15.55 -22.54
N ILE A 572 14.29 14.89 -21.62
CA ILE A 572 15.73 14.62 -21.78
C ILE A 572 15.99 13.74 -23.01
N LYS A 573 15.18 12.70 -23.22
CA LYS A 573 15.25 11.85 -24.43
C LYS A 573 14.97 12.64 -25.71
N LYS A 574 14.04 13.60 -25.67
CA LYS A 574 13.76 14.49 -26.82
C LYS A 574 14.99 15.33 -27.17
N HIS A 575 15.64 15.95 -26.17
CA HIS A 575 16.88 16.72 -26.39
C HIS A 575 18.01 15.85 -26.93
N HIS A 576 18.16 14.63 -26.41
CA HIS A 576 19.14 13.71 -26.96
C HIS A 576 18.88 13.38 -28.43
N ASN A 577 17.64 13.05 -28.79
CA ASN A 577 17.28 12.77 -30.18
C ASN A 577 17.55 13.96 -31.12
N GLU A 578 17.48 15.20 -30.62
CA GLU A 578 17.87 16.39 -31.39
C GLU A 578 19.40 16.45 -31.59
N LEU A 579 20.20 16.13 -30.58
CA LEU A 579 21.67 16.07 -30.68
C LEU A 579 22.20 14.92 -31.54
N LEU A 580 21.39 13.88 -31.74
CA LEU A 580 21.72 12.75 -32.63
C LEU A 580 21.47 13.06 -34.11
N ARG A 581 20.91 14.23 -34.45
CA ARG A 581 20.61 14.60 -35.84
C ARG A 581 21.78 15.33 -36.47
N PHE A 582 22.42 14.69 -37.43
CA PHE A 582 23.55 15.23 -38.17
C PHE A 582 23.15 15.61 -39.59
N ASN A 583 23.82 16.62 -40.15
CA ASN A 583 23.90 16.82 -41.59
C ASN A 583 25.20 16.20 -42.13
N ALA A 584 25.35 16.10 -43.45
CA ALA A 584 26.50 15.45 -44.07
C ALA A 584 27.84 16.08 -43.64
N LYS A 585 27.90 17.41 -43.47
CA LYS A 585 29.12 18.14 -43.10
C LYS A 585 29.48 17.97 -41.62
N GLY A 586 28.50 18.05 -40.72
CA GLY A 586 28.67 17.88 -39.28
C GLY A 586 28.93 16.44 -38.86
N ALA A 587 28.70 15.47 -39.76
CA ALA A 587 29.03 14.07 -39.52
C ALA A 587 30.49 13.72 -39.85
N LEU A 588 31.20 14.56 -40.63
CA LEU A 588 32.57 14.25 -41.07
C LEU A 588 33.55 14.22 -39.90
N PHE A 589 34.50 13.29 -39.95
CA PHE A 589 35.63 13.20 -39.03
C PHE A 589 36.89 13.71 -39.71
N GLU A 590 37.70 14.48 -38.98
CA GLU A 590 39.07 14.75 -39.42
C GLU A 590 39.90 13.48 -39.34
N SER A 591 40.90 13.31 -40.22
CA SER A 591 41.70 12.06 -40.27
C SER A 591 42.39 11.77 -38.93
N SER A 592 42.91 12.81 -38.27
CA SER A 592 43.49 12.73 -36.93
C SER A 592 42.47 12.34 -35.84
N GLU A 593 41.22 12.83 -35.94
CA GLU A 593 40.14 12.50 -35.01
C GLU A 593 39.74 11.02 -35.15
N LEU A 594 39.64 10.53 -36.39
CA LEU A 594 39.29 9.13 -36.66
C LEU A 594 40.39 8.16 -36.21
N ASP A 595 41.67 8.49 -36.45
CA ASP A 595 42.80 7.66 -36.02
C ASP A 595 42.87 7.55 -34.49
N LEU A 596 42.64 8.66 -33.79
CA LEU A 596 42.55 8.68 -32.33
C LEU A 596 41.37 7.82 -31.83
N LEU A 597 40.18 7.98 -32.43
CA LEU A 597 38.99 7.20 -32.08
C LEU A 597 39.18 5.70 -32.28
N LEU A 598 39.83 5.30 -33.37
CA LEU A 598 40.14 3.88 -33.66
C LEU A 598 41.15 3.30 -32.67
N THR A 599 42.04 4.15 -32.12
CA THR A 599 43.02 3.74 -31.10
C THR A 599 42.38 3.62 -29.72
N GLU A 600 41.50 4.55 -29.37
CA GLU A 600 40.88 4.64 -28.05
C GLU A 600 39.65 3.73 -27.88
N ASN A 601 38.95 3.39 -28.96
CA ASN A 601 37.71 2.61 -28.92
C ASN A 601 37.81 1.31 -29.72
N PRO A 602 38.24 0.19 -29.10
CA PRO A 602 38.45 -1.08 -29.79
C PRO A 602 37.15 -1.66 -30.39
N GLU A 603 35.99 -1.32 -29.83
CA GLU A 603 34.68 -1.70 -30.40
C GLU A 603 34.42 -1.01 -31.74
N ILE A 604 34.67 0.30 -31.83
CA ILE A 604 34.52 1.08 -33.07
C ILE A 604 35.50 0.57 -34.13
N ALA A 605 36.75 0.30 -33.73
CA ALA A 605 37.75 -0.30 -34.62
C ALA A 605 37.29 -1.68 -35.13
N SER A 606 36.64 -2.49 -34.28
CA SER A 606 36.08 -3.79 -34.69
C SER A 606 35.03 -3.62 -35.78
N VAL A 607 34.07 -2.70 -35.60
CA VAL A 607 32.96 -2.46 -36.55
C VAL A 607 33.51 -1.91 -37.88
N LEU A 608 34.43 -0.95 -37.83
CA LEU A 608 34.96 -0.31 -39.03
C LEU A 608 35.94 -1.20 -39.81
N ASN A 609 36.68 -2.10 -39.14
CA ASN A 609 37.68 -2.97 -39.78
C ASN A 609 37.15 -4.35 -40.21
N LYS A 610 36.11 -4.90 -39.55
CA LYS A 610 35.56 -6.23 -39.90
C LYS A 610 34.52 -6.16 -41.02
N ASP A 611 33.62 -5.17 -41.00
CA ASP A 611 32.52 -5.08 -41.95
C ASP A 611 32.94 -4.31 -43.20
N LYS A 612 33.49 -5.03 -44.19
CA LYS A 612 33.85 -4.45 -45.50
C LYS A 612 32.65 -3.98 -46.31
N ASN A 613 31.45 -4.48 -46.02
CA ASN A 613 30.21 -4.04 -46.66
C ASN A 613 29.68 -2.77 -45.97
N PRO A 614 29.57 -1.63 -46.68
CA PRO A 614 29.13 -0.37 -46.08
C PRO A 614 27.70 -0.44 -45.53
N PHE A 615 26.79 -1.22 -46.12
CA PHE A 615 25.41 -1.36 -45.64
C PHE A 615 25.36 -2.05 -44.27
N ASN A 616 26.07 -3.18 -44.12
CA ASN A 616 26.16 -3.91 -42.85
C ASN A 616 26.81 -3.04 -41.78
N ARG A 617 27.91 -2.37 -42.12
CA ARG A 617 28.62 -1.48 -41.19
C ARG A 617 27.72 -0.37 -40.64
N ILE A 618 26.94 0.28 -41.50
CA ILE A 618 26.01 1.33 -41.09
C ILE A 618 24.88 0.76 -40.22
N SER A 619 24.28 -0.37 -40.60
CA SER A 619 23.23 -1.00 -39.80
C SER A 619 23.75 -1.47 -38.42
N THR A 620 24.97 -2.03 -38.37
CA THR A 620 25.65 -2.37 -37.12
C THR A 620 25.83 -1.13 -36.23
N LEU A 621 26.28 0.00 -36.79
CA LEU A 621 26.41 1.26 -36.04
C LEU A 621 25.06 1.76 -35.51
N CYS A 622 24.00 1.74 -36.32
CA CYS A 622 22.64 2.09 -35.88
C CYS A 622 22.13 1.15 -34.78
N SER A 623 22.43 -0.15 -34.84
CA SER A 623 22.10 -1.11 -33.78
C SER A 623 22.84 -0.80 -32.47
N LYS A 624 24.10 -0.34 -32.56
CA LYS A 624 24.91 0.10 -31.41
C LYS A 624 24.37 1.38 -30.76
N VAL A 625 23.83 2.32 -31.55
CA VAL A 625 23.08 3.48 -30.99
C VAL A 625 21.89 2.99 -30.18
N ASN A 626 21.09 2.08 -30.73
CA ASN A 626 19.93 1.51 -30.04
C ASN A 626 20.31 0.77 -28.75
N LEU A 627 21.47 0.12 -28.71
CA LEU A 627 21.98 -0.53 -27.50
C LEU A 627 22.43 0.50 -26.46
N ALA A 628 23.15 1.55 -26.87
CA ALA A 628 23.60 2.63 -25.97
C ALA A 628 22.43 3.41 -25.35
N CYS A 629 21.28 3.46 -26.04
CA CYS A 629 20.05 4.10 -25.58
C CYS A 629 19.09 3.16 -24.82
N LYS A 630 19.44 1.87 -24.65
CA LYS A 630 18.59 0.87 -23.96
C LYS A 630 19.07 0.64 -22.53
N GLY A 631 18.14 0.66 -21.59
CA GLY A 631 18.37 0.33 -20.18
C GLY A 631 18.06 1.48 -19.22
N GLU A 632 18.39 1.28 -17.94
CA GLU A 632 18.26 2.30 -16.90
C GLU A 632 19.38 3.34 -16.96
N HIS A 633 20.55 2.94 -17.46
CA HIS A 633 21.68 3.82 -17.74
C HIS A 633 21.80 4.05 -19.25
N ILE A 634 21.89 5.31 -19.68
CA ILE A 634 22.10 5.68 -21.09
C ILE A 634 23.48 6.28 -21.23
N ASP A 635 24.26 5.82 -22.22
CA ASP A 635 25.53 6.43 -22.60
C ASP A 635 25.28 7.41 -23.76
N PHE A 636 25.02 8.67 -23.41
CA PHE A 636 24.64 9.69 -24.39
C PHE A 636 25.80 10.02 -25.34
N ALA A 637 27.05 9.92 -24.86
CA ALA A 637 28.25 10.18 -25.66
C ALA A 637 28.51 9.08 -26.69
N ALA A 638 28.45 7.81 -26.29
CA ALA A 638 28.62 6.68 -27.19
C ALA A 638 27.50 6.64 -28.25
N ALA A 639 26.24 6.87 -27.85
CA ALA A 639 25.13 6.95 -28.79
C ALA A 639 25.35 8.04 -29.86
N GLN A 640 25.82 9.23 -29.46
CA GLN A 640 26.13 10.31 -30.39
C GLN A 640 27.28 9.96 -31.34
N LEU A 641 28.32 9.31 -30.83
CA LEU A 641 29.48 8.90 -31.62
C LEU A 641 29.10 7.84 -32.68
N TYR A 642 28.35 6.81 -32.29
CA TYR A 642 27.88 5.78 -33.22
C TYR A 642 26.93 6.36 -34.29
N ALA A 643 26.03 7.27 -33.90
CA ALA A 643 25.14 7.95 -34.84
C ALA A 643 25.93 8.82 -35.84
N ARG A 644 26.91 9.60 -35.37
CA ARG A 644 27.78 10.42 -36.22
C ARG A 644 28.56 9.55 -37.21
N LEU A 645 29.12 8.43 -36.75
CA LEU A 645 29.80 7.46 -37.61
C LEU A 645 28.87 6.85 -38.65
N ALA A 646 27.65 6.47 -38.28
CA ALA A 646 26.67 5.92 -39.21
C ALA A 646 26.33 6.91 -40.34
N VAL A 647 26.05 8.17 -39.97
CA VAL A 647 25.77 9.25 -40.93
C VAL A 647 26.99 9.58 -41.80
N SER A 648 28.20 9.61 -41.23
CA SER A 648 29.43 9.83 -42.00
C SER A 648 29.66 8.72 -43.03
N ASN A 649 29.49 7.46 -42.63
CA ASN A 649 29.69 6.31 -43.52
C ASN A 649 28.65 6.28 -44.64
N PHE A 650 27.40 6.67 -44.35
CA PHE A 650 26.36 6.81 -45.37
C PHE A 650 26.62 7.99 -46.31
N SER A 651 27.10 9.12 -45.80
CA SER A 651 27.53 10.25 -46.63
C SER A 651 28.63 9.84 -47.61
N SER A 652 29.65 9.12 -47.12
CA SER A 652 30.73 8.59 -47.98
C SER A 652 30.21 7.63 -49.05
N LEU A 653 29.25 6.76 -48.69
CA LEU A 653 28.57 5.85 -49.63
C LEU A 653 27.86 6.63 -50.75
N LEU A 654 27.19 7.75 -50.41
CA LEU A 654 26.51 8.61 -51.38
C LEU A 654 27.44 9.52 -52.21
N THR A 655 28.68 9.73 -51.78
CA THR A 655 29.70 10.44 -52.57
C THR A 655 30.49 9.52 -53.50
N ASP A 656 30.64 8.24 -53.14
CA ASP A 656 31.32 7.21 -53.95
C ASP A 656 30.36 6.56 -54.97
N THR A 657 29.51 7.38 -55.60
CA THR A 657 28.46 6.99 -56.55
C THR A 657 28.98 6.30 -57.80
N THR A 658 30.29 6.34 -58.07
CA THR A 658 30.91 5.77 -59.27
C THR A 658 31.29 4.29 -59.13
N LYS A 659 31.26 3.70 -57.91
CA LYS A 659 31.66 2.29 -57.68
C LYS A 659 30.61 1.42 -56.99
N THR A 660 29.88 1.94 -56.01
CA THR A 660 29.10 1.09 -55.08
C THR A 660 27.58 1.13 -55.34
N LEU A 661 27.06 2.24 -55.86
CA LEU A 661 25.62 2.48 -56.09
C LEU A 661 25.22 2.38 -57.59
N THR A 662 25.84 1.48 -58.34
CA THR A 662 25.59 1.31 -59.80
C THR A 662 24.45 0.33 -60.11
N LYS A 663 24.06 -0.52 -59.14
CA LYS A 663 22.98 -1.50 -59.28
C LYS A 663 21.70 -1.01 -58.62
N LYS A 664 20.56 -1.24 -59.28
CA LYS A 664 19.23 -0.90 -58.75
C LYS A 664 18.98 -1.47 -57.34
N GLU A 665 19.42 -2.70 -57.09
CA GLU A 665 19.32 -3.37 -55.79
C GLU A 665 20.08 -2.64 -54.68
N ALA A 666 21.26 -2.08 -54.98
CA ALA A 666 22.06 -1.32 -54.03
C ALA A 666 21.43 0.05 -53.70
N VAL A 667 20.77 0.66 -54.69
CA VAL A 667 19.99 1.90 -54.48
C VAL A 667 18.75 1.63 -53.62
N THR A 668 18.03 0.53 -53.88
CA THR A 668 16.90 0.09 -53.03
C THR A 668 17.36 -0.15 -51.60
N ALA A 669 18.45 -0.89 -51.39
CA ALA A 669 19.01 -1.14 -50.06
C ALA A 669 19.45 0.15 -49.35
N ALA A 670 19.97 1.15 -50.09
CA ALA A 670 20.31 2.45 -49.52
C ALA A 670 19.07 3.26 -49.10
N ILE A 671 17.97 3.14 -49.85
CA ILE A 671 16.69 3.76 -49.52
C ILE A 671 16.10 3.13 -48.25
N GLU A 672 16.10 1.81 -48.15
CA GLU A 672 15.63 1.08 -46.96
C GLU A 672 16.48 1.46 -45.74
N LEU A 673 17.81 1.40 -45.86
CA LEU A 673 18.73 1.81 -44.79
C LEU A 673 18.52 3.26 -44.35
N LEU A 674 18.25 4.18 -45.28
CA LEU A 674 17.95 5.57 -44.96
C LEU A 674 16.62 5.74 -44.23
N LYS A 675 15.57 5.00 -44.64
CA LYS A 675 14.23 5.08 -44.05
C LYS A 675 14.16 4.43 -42.67
N ASP A 676 14.70 3.23 -42.58
CA ASP A 676 14.43 2.31 -41.47
C ASP A 676 15.45 2.51 -40.34
N ASP A 677 16.72 2.75 -40.69
CA ASP A 677 17.81 2.84 -39.71
C ASP A 677 18.31 4.27 -39.47
N LEU A 678 18.54 5.07 -40.52
CA LEU A 678 19.22 6.37 -40.40
C LEU A 678 18.30 7.57 -40.21
N LYS A 679 17.02 7.47 -40.58
CA LYS A 679 16.05 8.57 -40.49
C LYS A 679 16.04 9.30 -39.13
N PRO A 680 16.17 8.62 -37.97
CA PRO A 680 16.22 9.29 -36.67
C PRO A 680 17.46 10.17 -36.46
N TYR A 681 18.56 9.89 -37.16
CA TYR A 681 19.89 10.46 -36.94
C TYR A 681 20.33 11.48 -38.00
N VAL A 682 19.49 11.71 -39.02
CA VAL A 682 19.76 12.65 -40.10
C VAL A 682 18.86 13.87 -39.93
N SER A 683 19.40 15.09 -40.15
CA SER A 683 18.58 16.30 -40.13
C SER A 683 17.47 16.23 -41.18
N LYS A 684 16.33 16.89 -40.94
CA LYS A 684 15.18 16.81 -41.84
C LYS A 684 15.53 17.24 -43.26
N GLU A 685 16.32 18.30 -43.39
CA GLU A 685 16.78 18.85 -44.66
C GLU A 685 17.74 17.87 -45.36
N GLN A 686 18.67 17.29 -44.61
CA GLN A 686 19.63 16.33 -45.15
C GLN A 686 18.97 15.02 -45.59
N TYR A 687 17.96 14.57 -44.85
CA TYR A 687 17.19 13.38 -45.18
C TYR A 687 16.45 13.57 -46.51
N VAL A 688 15.77 14.70 -46.69
CA VAL A 688 15.08 15.03 -47.95
C VAL A 688 16.08 15.04 -49.11
N LEU A 689 17.21 15.73 -48.95
CA LEU A 689 18.24 15.82 -50.00
C LEU A 689 18.82 14.45 -50.37
N TRP A 690 19.11 13.59 -49.40
CA TRP A 690 19.61 12.24 -49.66
C TRP A 690 18.55 11.32 -50.27
N TYR A 691 17.30 11.47 -49.84
CA TYR A 691 16.19 10.69 -50.34
C TYR A 691 15.87 11.01 -51.81
N GLU A 692 15.82 12.30 -52.16
CA GLU A 692 15.65 12.76 -53.55
C GLU A 692 16.80 12.27 -54.44
N LYS A 693 18.05 12.43 -53.99
CA LYS A 693 19.23 11.95 -54.72
C LYS A 693 19.16 10.45 -55.00
N LEU A 694 18.68 9.64 -54.05
CA LEU A 694 18.54 8.19 -54.23
C LEU A 694 17.40 7.83 -55.19
N ILE A 695 16.30 8.58 -55.21
CA ILE A 695 15.20 8.42 -56.17
C ILE A 695 15.67 8.76 -57.59
N ASP A 696 16.44 9.84 -57.76
CA ASP A 696 17.00 10.22 -59.05
C ASP A 696 17.93 9.13 -59.60
N LEU A 697 18.77 8.55 -58.74
CA LEU A 697 19.62 7.41 -59.09
C LEU A 697 18.82 6.14 -59.43
N ALA A 698 17.68 5.91 -58.77
CA ALA A 698 16.80 4.77 -59.06
C ALA A 698 16.06 4.91 -60.40
N THR A 699 15.86 6.16 -60.86
CA THR A 699 15.11 6.48 -62.09
C THR A 699 16.01 6.75 -63.30
N SER A 700 17.29 7.09 -63.09
CA SER A 700 18.28 7.25 -64.17
C SER A 700 18.58 5.90 -64.86
N ARG A 701 18.17 5.74 -66.13
CA ARG A 701 18.55 4.58 -66.97
C ARG A 701 20.06 4.63 -67.27
N PRO A 702 20.79 3.49 -67.24
CA PRO A 702 22.15 3.46 -67.74
C PRO A 702 22.13 3.66 -69.26
N SER A 703 22.65 4.78 -69.74
CA SER A 703 22.87 4.99 -71.17
C SER A 703 24.09 4.19 -71.61
N ASN A 704 23.88 3.09 -72.32
CA ASN A 704 24.86 2.51 -73.22
C ASN A 704 24.14 1.97 -74.45
N ASN A 705 24.21 2.75 -75.53
CA ASN A 705 24.61 2.35 -76.88
C ASN A 705 23.97 3.27 -77.94
N GLU A 706 24.83 3.82 -78.80
CA GLU A 706 24.47 4.30 -80.13
C GLU A 706 23.68 3.23 -80.89
N ILE A 707 22.44 3.52 -81.28
CA ILE A 707 21.89 3.10 -82.57
C ILE A 707 21.12 4.30 -83.14
N ALA A 708 21.58 4.76 -84.30
CA ALA A 708 20.97 5.77 -85.13
C ALA A 708 19.58 5.36 -85.64
N PHE A 709 18.68 6.34 -85.82
CA PHE A 709 17.51 6.46 -86.73
C PHE A 709 16.50 7.41 -86.04
N PHE A 710 16.18 8.65 -86.45
CA PHE A 710 16.37 9.47 -87.64
C PHE A 710 16.60 10.94 -87.19
N ARG A 711 17.50 11.66 -87.87
CA ARG A 711 17.34 13.09 -88.23
C ARG A 711 17.10 13.05 -89.76
N THR A 712 16.18 13.78 -90.38
CA THR A 712 15.89 15.23 -90.36
C THR A 712 14.65 15.51 -91.22
N ALA A 713 13.88 16.54 -90.87
CA ALA A 713 13.24 17.52 -91.77
C ALA A 713 12.60 18.59 -90.85
N GLU A 714 13.26 19.72 -90.62
CA GLU A 714 13.25 20.96 -91.42
C GLU A 714 12.34 22.02 -90.78
N ASP A 715 12.90 23.23 -90.76
CA ASP A 715 12.34 24.46 -90.19
C ASP A 715 10.96 24.84 -90.75
N SER A 716 10.12 25.45 -89.92
CA SER A 716 9.49 26.74 -90.25
C SER A 716 8.62 27.33 -89.13
N LYS A 717 9.01 28.55 -88.74
CA LYS A 717 8.22 29.72 -88.31
C LYS A 717 6.68 29.62 -88.31
N GLN A 718 6.05 30.06 -87.20
CA GLN A 718 5.16 31.24 -87.07
C GLN A 718 4.30 31.13 -85.78
N SER A 719 4.36 32.14 -84.89
CA SER A 719 3.23 33.01 -84.45
C SER A 719 1.90 32.30 -84.15
N SER A 720 1.17 32.52 -83.06
CA SER A 720 0.95 33.73 -82.26
C SER A 720 0.08 33.39 -81.01
N ASP A 721 -0.06 34.38 -80.13
CA ASP A 721 -1.21 34.65 -79.25
C ASP A 721 -1.44 33.89 -77.92
N ILE A 722 -1.10 34.62 -76.85
CA ILE A 722 -1.74 34.75 -75.51
C ILE A 722 -3.14 35.43 -75.70
N PRO A 723 -4.17 35.45 -74.80
CA PRO A 723 -4.29 35.16 -73.33
C PRO A 723 -5.51 34.23 -73.01
N SER A 724 -5.95 33.87 -71.78
CA SER A 724 -6.20 34.64 -70.54
C SER A 724 -6.73 33.72 -69.42
N GLU A 725 -6.37 34.05 -68.17
CA GLU A 725 -7.21 34.16 -66.96
C GLU A 725 -8.06 32.98 -66.38
N VAL A 726 -7.74 32.69 -65.09
CA VAL A 726 -8.63 32.76 -63.89
C VAL A 726 -9.57 31.59 -63.53
N LYS A 727 -9.21 30.86 -62.45
CA LYS A 727 -9.97 30.61 -61.18
C LYS A 727 -9.39 29.38 -60.44
N SER A 728 -8.73 29.52 -59.28
CA SER A 728 -9.31 29.46 -57.92
C SER A 728 -10.41 28.41 -57.67
N GLN A 729 -10.07 27.37 -56.90
CA GLN A 729 -10.88 26.63 -55.91
C GLN A 729 -9.96 25.60 -55.23
N ASN A 730 -9.50 25.80 -53.99
CA ASN A 730 -10.16 25.41 -52.73
C ASN A 730 -10.86 24.04 -52.79
N HIS A 731 -10.28 23.03 -52.14
CA HIS A 731 -10.98 22.31 -51.07
C HIS A 731 -10.00 21.59 -50.14
N GLU A 732 -10.24 21.79 -48.84
CA GLU A 732 -9.69 21.10 -47.68
C GLU A 732 -10.04 19.60 -47.68
N LEU A 733 -9.06 18.77 -47.29
CA LEU A 733 -9.15 17.83 -46.16
C LEU A 733 -7.73 17.43 -45.72
#